data_AF-A0AAE7D8W3-F1
#
_entry.id   AF-A0AAE7D8W3-F1
#
_cell.length_a   1.000
_cell.length_b   1.000
_cell.length_c   1.000
_cell.angle_alpha   90.00
_cell.angle_beta   90.00
_cell.angle_gamma   90.00
#
_symmetry.space_group_name_H-M   'P 1'
#
loop_
_entity.id
_entity.type
_entity.pdbx_description
1 polymer ?
#
loop_
_entity_poly.entity_id
_entity_poly.type
_entity_poly.pdbx_seq_one_letter_code
_entity_poly.pdbx_strand_id
1 'polypeptide(L)'
;MDYFETHVMKNAQATGYVDLQRKRLSTLPRGYEAAAKLPYVHVDLSGNRELQHDTVINQLAAVPHMQALSMAFTGMEELPAGIIRLSGLQCLDLSHNKLKTLPSFIAGLQQLKVLKLNNNKLSGLPHLPQPLPLLEELHLGGNTLAALADSDLSMFPALKKLYLDGGQFTRLPASVTRLSQLEILVLDNNGFLKITDACRLLAGCGALRRLSMQNCDVSVSPDGLTALQQITALDLRKNMLRSIPHMPRLTSIECDWPLPAPFYFNMIKDRPDISSLQLFKILPYEEDGVRTLPANTGELQYLDSITFTDLQRIPATVNKLAQLTSLSFINGEYAALPDLSGLQAIAHVLVSGTRFAAFPEFIYQLPALKTLTIERCTVRPDYARIARLPALEKITTDDVTDTDLQHFLQPVHGRSIDVVITAAQLPDAYYDLPCVQVFDLNQYEAIDVHHALSMLHRLPNLHTLIFNKVRPLPAADCIRWLQQLPRLKEVTLYPDEQTVPASLAGLPHLEHIRLFWNEHYWGIPHLPPAVANTRPGQLVLENKPSMKAYRHAFEVLQNRQITGTATRELAFCLLARRYDELKQRVPWPFTPEGQLPGAQVYIAGEPTLCTRKALKAVLQQRGAAIVGEIAAATHVFVGQHISATAVVQLSGHPVQLVLEDHLKAQTWKEEAPFLMEEGGQELVSQVTRLLKTDGKLPLALQVISGGGANRVLISYLAALHLFHRNDTIASEAKGLFRKFASAALQHHIDVTWSDTFRYKREDEFSALYLHPELDMFAFLLACFRARGVDGRTNLWLKHIPDTAVTDSIRDMLPVNMLSIESPGNAAITKLLEKLPLMQLQNLVIEAPITALPSEVWQMPALQNITLRLKGSPGFTIPPLGPNQVAFPRLSLEGAPLLHPERVSAWDKLTSCILRDCSLQHADFLAGMCQLELLDISNNNLAALPAGMRAFDRLSSLAIEGNNISEKDVDALLLPLLDVLNNMRYSKKY
;
A
#
# COMPACT_ATOMS: atom_id res chain seq x y z
N MET A 1 30.26 7.91 -23.72
CA MET A 1 30.96 9.03 -23.07
C MET A 1 29.92 10.01 -22.55
N ASP A 2 29.06 10.58 -23.41
CA ASP A 2 28.25 11.73 -22.99
C ASP A 2 27.30 11.55 -21.80
N TYR A 3 26.46 10.52 -21.70
CA TYR A 3 25.42 10.49 -20.63
C TYR A 3 25.98 10.50 -19.19
N PHE A 4 26.99 9.66 -18.90
CA PHE A 4 27.56 9.59 -17.55
C PHE A 4 28.27 10.89 -17.17
N GLU A 5 29.07 11.45 -18.08
CA GLU A 5 29.79 12.70 -17.84
C GLU A 5 28.87 13.92 -17.79
N THR A 6 27.79 13.96 -18.59
CA THR A 6 26.89 15.14 -18.66
C THR A 6 25.77 15.13 -17.62
N HIS A 7 25.28 13.96 -17.20
CA HIS A 7 24.10 13.87 -16.32
C HIS A 7 24.41 13.31 -14.93
N VAL A 8 25.28 12.31 -14.81
CA VAL A 8 25.62 11.69 -13.50
C VAL A 8 26.74 12.48 -12.82
N MET A 9 27.80 12.81 -13.56
CA MET A 9 28.96 13.51 -13.01
C MET A 9 28.69 14.97 -12.66
N LYS A 10 27.69 15.63 -13.28
CA LYS A 10 27.35 17.03 -12.96
C LYS A 10 26.98 17.24 -11.49
N ASN A 11 26.23 16.31 -10.90
CA ASN A 11 25.87 16.35 -9.48
C ASN A 11 27.01 15.78 -8.60
N ALA A 12 27.70 14.75 -9.08
CA ALA A 12 28.79 14.10 -8.34
C ALA A 12 30.03 15.01 -8.17
N GLN A 13 30.27 15.97 -9.06
CA GLN A 13 31.36 16.94 -8.93
C GLN A 13 31.24 17.84 -7.70
N ALA A 14 30.02 18.14 -7.26
CA ALA A 14 29.77 18.98 -6.09
C ALA A 14 29.75 18.18 -4.77
N THR A 15 29.26 16.93 -4.80
CA THR A 15 28.98 16.14 -3.59
C THR A 15 29.87 14.92 -3.41
N GLY A 16 30.58 14.48 -4.45
CA GLY A 16 31.26 13.18 -4.47
C GLY A 16 30.32 11.97 -4.55
N TYR A 17 29.01 12.19 -4.71
CA TYR A 17 28.00 11.12 -4.71
C TYR A 17 27.55 10.76 -6.12
N VAL A 18 27.76 9.50 -6.50
CA VAL A 18 27.40 8.91 -7.79
C VAL A 18 26.15 8.05 -7.59
N ASP A 19 24.99 8.64 -7.86
CA ASP A 19 23.69 7.95 -7.75
C ASP A 19 23.38 7.13 -9.01
N LEU A 20 23.43 5.80 -8.87
CA LEU A 20 23.05 4.83 -9.89
C LEU A 20 21.92 3.91 -9.40
N GLN A 21 21.14 4.33 -8.41
CA GLN A 21 20.11 3.49 -7.80
C GLN A 21 18.92 3.25 -8.74
N ARG A 22 18.38 2.01 -8.70
CA ARG A 22 17.13 1.61 -9.38
C ARG A 22 17.09 1.94 -10.89
N LYS A 23 18.26 1.93 -11.55
CA LYS A 23 18.40 2.22 -12.98
C LYS A 23 18.31 0.97 -13.87
N ARG A 24 18.04 -0.20 -13.30
CA ARG A 24 18.01 -1.52 -13.97
C ARG A 24 19.32 -1.83 -14.69
N LEU A 25 20.43 -1.52 -14.04
CA LEU A 25 21.77 -1.77 -14.59
C LEU A 25 22.14 -3.25 -14.45
N SER A 26 22.77 -3.78 -15.50
CA SER A 26 23.48 -5.06 -15.46
C SER A 26 25.00 -4.90 -15.29
N THR A 27 25.56 -3.76 -15.71
CA THR A 27 26.98 -3.39 -15.62
C THR A 27 27.09 -1.86 -15.46
N LEU A 28 28.27 -1.34 -15.11
CA LEU A 28 28.48 0.11 -15.03
C LEU A 28 28.34 0.76 -16.42
N PRO A 29 27.69 1.93 -16.50
CA PRO A 29 27.58 2.68 -17.75
C PRO A 29 28.95 3.16 -18.24
N ARG A 30 29.12 3.26 -19.57
CA ARG A 30 30.37 3.75 -20.19
C ARG A 30 30.71 5.17 -19.70
N GLY A 31 31.97 5.40 -19.31
CA GLY A 31 32.45 6.68 -18.78
C GLY A 31 32.47 6.75 -17.24
N TYR A 32 32.17 5.65 -16.55
CA TYR A 32 32.25 5.56 -15.09
C TYR A 32 33.65 5.87 -14.53
N GLU A 33 34.69 5.70 -15.35
CA GLU A 33 36.08 6.02 -15.02
C GLU A 33 36.26 7.51 -14.69
N ALA A 34 35.37 8.38 -15.17
CA ALA A 34 35.39 9.81 -14.82
C ALA A 34 35.23 10.05 -13.30
N ALA A 35 34.59 9.13 -12.57
CA ALA A 35 34.50 9.19 -11.12
C ALA A 35 35.87 9.13 -10.43
N ALA A 36 36.88 8.51 -11.07
CA ALA A 36 38.23 8.44 -10.53
C ALA A 36 38.91 9.82 -10.38
N LYS A 37 38.39 10.86 -11.05
CA LYS A 37 38.91 12.24 -10.95
C LYS A 37 38.42 12.96 -9.70
N LEU A 38 37.42 12.43 -8.99
CA LEU A 38 36.87 13.06 -7.80
C LEU A 38 37.76 12.76 -6.57
N PRO A 39 37.93 13.72 -5.65
CA PRO A 39 38.75 13.53 -4.46
C PRO A 39 38.12 12.53 -3.47
N TYR A 40 36.78 12.42 -3.46
CA TYR A 40 36.01 11.53 -2.61
C TYR A 40 34.84 10.96 -3.41
N VAL A 41 34.66 9.63 -3.41
CA VAL A 41 33.61 8.97 -4.20
C VAL A 41 32.75 8.04 -3.34
N HIS A 42 31.45 8.29 -3.41
CA HIS A 42 30.39 7.44 -2.87
C HIS A 42 29.57 6.91 -4.05
N VAL A 43 29.54 5.61 -4.27
CA VAL A 43 28.78 5.00 -5.37
C VAL A 43 27.60 4.24 -4.81
N ASP A 44 26.40 4.58 -5.27
CA ASP A 44 25.18 3.88 -4.90
C ASP A 44 24.58 3.14 -6.09
N LEU A 45 24.66 1.80 -6.05
CA LEU A 45 24.12 0.88 -7.04
C LEU A 45 22.84 0.17 -6.57
N SER A 46 22.21 0.68 -5.51
CA SER A 46 21.11 0.00 -4.84
C SER A 46 19.90 -0.23 -5.74
N GLY A 47 19.22 -1.37 -5.57
CA GLY A 47 17.99 -1.68 -6.29
C GLY A 47 18.16 -2.06 -7.77
N ASN A 48 19.40 -2.28 -8.24
CA ASN A 48 19.67 -2.85 -9.56
C ASN A 48 19.77 -4.39 -9.46
N ARG A 49 18.64 -5.08 -9.64
CA ARG A 49 18.53 -6.55 -9.45
C ARG A 49 19.19 -7.41 -10.53
N GLU A 50 19.60 -6.80 -11.65
CA GLU A 50 20.22 -7.49 -12.79
C GLU A 50 21.74 -7.31 -12.84
N LEU A 51 22.34 -6.71 -11.79
CA LEU A 51 23.78 -6.45 -11.75
C LEU A 51 24.58 -7.75 -11.81
N GLN A 52 25.54 -7.77 -12.73
CA GLN A 52 26.62 -8.76 -12.73
C GLN A 52 27.66 -8.32 -11.69
N HIS A 53 27.50 -8.77 -10.45
CA HIS A 53 28.27 -8.30 -9.29
C HIS A 53 29.79 -8.41 -9.49
N ASP A 54 30.28 -9.56 -10.00
CA ASP A 54 31.71 -9.78 -10.28
C ASP A 54 32.25 -8.76 -11.29
N THR A 55 31.56 -8.59 -12.41
CA THR A 55 31.95 -7.66 -13.48
C THR A 55 32.02 -6.24 -12.95
N VAL A 56 30.99 -5.81 -12.22
CA VAL A 56 30.86 -4.45 -11.72
C VAL A 56 31.91 -4.14 -10.66
N ILE A 57 32.12 -5.04 -9.70
CA ILE A 57 33.16 -4.86 -8.66
C ILE A 57 34.55 -4.78 -9.29
N ASN A 58 34.82 -5.59 -10.33
CA ASN A 58 36.09 -5.49 -11.06
C ASN A 58 36.24 -4.16 -11.82
N GLN A 59 35.15 -3.63 -12.40
CA GLN A 59 35.16 -2.30 -13.04
C GLN A 59 35.43 -1.19 -12.01
N LEU A 60 34.82 -1.27 -10.83
CA LEU A 60 35.02 -0.27 -9.76
C LEU A 60 36.47 -0.18 -9.27
N ALA A 61 37.31 -1.18 -9.51
CA ALA A 61 38.75 -1.10 -9.23
C ALA A 61 39.45 0.04 -10.01
N ALA A 62 38.87 0.54 -11.10
CA ALA A 62 39.36 1.71 -11.82
C ALA A 62 39.06 3.05 -11.12
N VAL A 63 38.36 3.04 -9.99
CA VAL A 63 38.00 4.23 -9.18
C VAL A 63 38.68 4.13 -7.81
N PRO A 64 39.99 4.44 -7.71
CA PRO A 64 40.79 4.12 -6.52
C PRO A 64 40.47 4.97 -5.28
N HIS A 65 39.82 6.13 -5.44
CA HIS A 65 39.46 7.05 -4.36
C HIS A 65 38.06 6.78 -3.75
N MET A 66 37.48 5.61 -4.04
CA MET A 66 36.16 5.24 -3.51
C MET A 66 36.20 4.99 -2.01
N GLN A 67 35.32 5.68 -1.29
CA GLN A 67 35.18 5.58 0.16
C GLN A 67 33.87 4.90 0.58
N ALA A 68 32.82 4.97 -0.25
CA ALA A 68 31.58 4.28 0.05
C ALA A 68 31.00 3.58 -1.17
N LEU A 69 30.48 2.37 -0.93
CA LEU A 69 29.81 1.56 -1.93
C LEU A 69 28.52 1.01 -1.33
N SER A 70 27.39 1.32 -1.95
CA SER A 70 26.11 0.67 -1.65
C SER A 70 25.70 -0.23 -2.80
N MET A 71 25.44 -1.50 -2.49
CA MET A 71 24.86 -2.49 -3.40
C MET A 71 23.64 -3.16 -2.74
N ALA A 72 22.87 -2.39 -1.97
CA ALA A 72 21.68 -2.88 -1.30
C ALA A 72 20.57 -3.26 -2.30
N PHE A 73 19.73 -4.25 -2.00
CA PHE A 73 18.64 -4.68 -2.89
C PHE A 73 19.07 -5.09 -4.32
N THR A 74 20.29 -5.61 -4.50
CA THR A 74 20.81 -6.06 -5.81
C THR A 74 20.64 -7.56 -6.05
N GLY A 75 20.14 -8.29 -5.05
CA GLY A 75 19.92 -9.74 -5.13
C GLY A 75 21.20 -10.58 -5.03
N MET A 76 22.29 -10.00 -4.52
CA MET A 76 23.60 -10.66 -4.38
C MET A 76 23.50 -11.91 -3.48
N GLU A 77 23.96 -13.07 -3.97
CA GLU A 77 23.97 -14.32 -3.21
C GLU A 77 25.35 -14.63 -2.59
N GLU A 78 26.43 -14.17 -3.24
CA GLU A 78 27.81 -14.27 -2.78
C GLU A 78 28.56 -12.97 -3.07
N LEU A 79 29.48 -12.57 -2.19
CA LEU A 79 30.31 -11.38 -2.39
C LEU A 79 31.53 -11.72 -3.27
N PRO A 80 31.75 -11.03 -4.41
CA PRO A 80 32.92 -11.22 -5.25
C PRO A 80 34.26 -10.97 -4.58
N ALA A 81 35.26 -11.83 -4.83
CA ALA A 81 36.62 -11.68 -4.32
C ALA A 81 37.30 -10.38 -4.79
N GLY A 82 36.88 -9.83 -5.94
CA GLY A 82 37.38 -8.56 -6.47
C GLY A 82 37.15 -7.37 -5.53
N ILE A 83 36.25 -7.47 -4.54
CA ILE A 83 35.93 -6.38 -3.60
C ILE A 83 37.17 -5.88 -2.85
N ILE A 84 38.14 -6.77 -2.57
CA ILE A 84 39.37 -6.45 -1.85
C ILE A 84 40.25 -5.42 -2.57
N ARG A 85 40.05 -5.22 -3.87
CA ARG A 85 40.77 -4.22 -4.67
C ARG A 85 40.33 -2.79 -4.32
N LEU A 86 39.14 -2.63 -3.73
CA LEU A 86 38.62 -1.35 -3.23
C LEU A 86 39.20 -1.05 -1.84
N SER A 87 40.53 -1.04 -1.72
CA SER A 87 41.24 -0.97 -0.44
C SER A 87 41.00 0.32 0.36
N GLY A 88 40.57 1.40 -0.29
CA GLY A 88 40.22 2.68 0.34
C GLY A 88 38.79 2.75 0.90
N LEU A 89 38.00 1.68 0.77
CA LEU A 89 36.59 1.66 1.15
C LEU A 89 36.42 1.79 2.67
N GLN A 90 35.65 2.80 3.09
CA GLN A 90 35.31 3.09 4.48
C GLN A 90 33.88 2.68 4.83
N CYS A 91 32.96 2.67 3.87
CA CYS A 91 31.57 2.26 4.07
C CYS A 91 31.13 1.26 2.99
N LEU A 92 30.62 0.11 3.43
CA LEU A 92 30.10 -0.93 2.55
C LEU A 92 28.68 -1.30 2.98
N ASP A 93 27.70 -1.04 2.11
CA ASP A 93 26.31 -1.44 2.32
C ASP A 93 25.91 -2.57 1.36
N LEU A 94 25.66 -3.74 1.94
CA LEU A 94 25.20 -4.96 1.26
C LEU A 94 23.83 -5.41 1.79
N SER A 95 23.06 -4.49 2.38
CA SER A 95 21.77 -4.81 3.01
C SER A 95 20.71 -5.28 2.00
N HIS A 96 19.73 -6.04 2.44
CA HIS A 96 18.61 -6.54 1.63
C HIS A 96 19.06 -7.33 0.40
N ASN A 97 20.09 -8.17 0.57
CA ASN A 97 20.54 -9.12 -0.43
C ASN A 97 20.21 -10.55 0.03
N LYS A 98 20.88 -11.56 -0.53
CA LYS A 98 20.64 -12.99 -0.22
C LYS A 98 21.93 -13.68 0.26
N LEU A 99 22.89 -12.92 0.78
CA LEU A 99 24.18 -13.45 1.22
C LEU A 99 23.97 -14.52 2.28
N LYS A 100 24.46 -15.74 2.02
CA LYS A 100 24.40 -16.86 2.99
C LYS A 100 25.60 -16.87 3.92
N THR A 101 26.74 -16.40 3.44
CA THR A 101 27.98 -16.25 4.19
C THR A 101 28.65 -14.94 3.81
N LEU A 102 29.43 -14.37 4.72
CA LEU A 102 30.37 -13.31 4.41
C LEU A 102 31.74 -13.99 4.22
N PRO A 103 32.50 -13.72 3.13
CA PRO A 103 33.75 -14.41 2.89
C PRO A 103 34.91 -13.85 3.73
N SER A 104 35.89 -14.70 4.06
CA SER A 104 37.02 -14.33 4.94
C SER A 104 37.94 -13.25 4.35
N PHE A 105 38.00 -13.12 3.03
CA PHE A 105 38.79 -12.08 2.35
C PHE A 105 38.25 -10.66 2.57
N ILE A 106 37.07 -10.49 3.18
CA ILE A 106 36.59 -9.16 3.61
C ILE A 106 37.60 -8.47 4.54
N ALA A 107 38.42 -9.25 5.26
CA ALA A 107 39.55 -8.77 6.05
C ALA A 107 40.62 -8.03 5.22
N GLY A 108 40.55 -8.02 3.88
CA GLY A 108 41.40 -7.18 3.03
C GLY A 108 41.02 -5.69 3.06
N LEU A 109 39.80 -5.34 3.47
CA LEU A 109 39.29 -3.96 3.52
C LEU A 109 39.70 -3.23 4.81
N GLN A 110 41.00 -2.99 4.98
CA GLN A 110 41.58 -2.49 6.22
C GLN A 110 41.15 -1.05 6.60
N GLN A 111 40.55 -0.29 5.67
CA GLN A 111 40.02 1.06 5.91
C GLN A 111 38.52 1.09 6.27
N LEU A 112 37.87 -0.08 6.33
CA LEU A 112 36.43 -0.18 6.53
C LEU A 112 36.03 0.27 7.94
N LYS A 113 35.14 1.27 8.02
CA LYS A 113 34.56 1.83 9.25
C LYS A 113 33.12 1.40 9.46
N VAL A 114 32.35 1.24 8.39
CA VAL A 114 30.93 0.89 8.43
C VAL A 114 30.66 -0.29 7.51
N LEU A 115 30.07 -1.35 8.06
CA LEU A 115 29.62 -2.52 7.31
C LEU A 115 28.16 -2.82 7.60
N LYS A 116 27.31 -2.71 6.56
CA LYS A 116 25.88 -2.99 6.66
C LYS A 116 25.51 -4.27 5.92
N LEU A 117 24.95 -5.23 6.65
CA LEU A 117 24.57 -6.56 6.15
C LEU A 117 23.12 -6.90 6.52
N ASN A 118 22.30 -5.91 6.84
CA ASN A 118 20.93 -6.12 7.28
C ASN A 118 20.11 -6.90 6.24
N ASN A 119 19.15 -7.71 6.67
CA ASN A 119 18.21 -8.43 5.82
C ASN A 119 18.90 -9.28 4.74
N ASN A 120 19.88 -10.08 5.14
CA ASN A 120 20.51 -11.12 4.32
C ASN A 120 20.11 -12.53 4.86
N LYS A 121 20.86 -13.57 4.52
CA LYS A 121 20.64 -14.95 4.98
C LYS A 121 21.87 -15.50 5.72
N LEU A 122 22.62 -14.62 6.40
CA LEU A 122 23.84 -15.02 7.10
C LEU A 122 23.48 -15.94 8.27
N SER A 123 24.17 -17.07 8.37
CA SER A 123 24.07 -18.01 9.50
C SER A 123 25.22 -17.87 10.50
N GLY A 124 26.28 -17.14 10.14
CA GLY A 124 27.42 -16.80 11.00
C GLY A 124 28.32 -15.75 10.36
N LEU A 125 29.32 -15.29 11.10
CA LEU A 125 30.43 -14.49 10.56
C LEU A 125 31.59 -15.40 10.16
N PRO A 126 32.40 -15.04 9.16
CA PRO A 126 33.56 -15.82 8.75
C PRO A 126 34.67 -15.77 9.77
N HIS A 127 35.48 -16.82 9.80
CA HIS A 127 36.80 -16.76 10.41
C HIS A 127 37.69 -15.83 9.57
N LEU A 128 37.98 -14.65 10.10
CA LEU A 128 38.86 -13.69 9.44
C LEU A 128 40.34 -14.04 9.68
N PRO A 129 41.21 -13.97 8.66
CA PRO A 129 42.64 -14.20 8.83
C PRO A 129 43.35 -13.09 9.62
N GLN A 130 42.76 -11.89 9.66
CA GLN A 130 43.24 -10.70 10.38
C GLN A 130 42.05 -9.79 10.76
N PRO A 131 42.16 -8.96 11.81
CA PRO A 131 41.08 -8.08 12.24
C PRO A 131 40.78 -6.95 11.24
N LEU A 132 39.61 -6.33 11.38
CA LEU A 132 39.28 -5.05 10.75
C LEU A 132 39.47 -3.94 11.80
N PRO A 133 40.64 -3.29 11.85
CA PRO A 133 41.05 -2.46 12.99
C PRO A 133 40.28 -1.15 13.11
N LEU A 134 39.64 -0.69 12.02
CA LEU A 134 38.92 0.59 11.96
C LEU A 134 37.40 0.44 11.93
N LEU A 135 36.87 -0.78 12.00
CA LEU A 135 35.42 -1.00 11.91
C LEU A 135 34.73 -0.49 13.19
N GLU A 136 33.96 0.59 13.04
CA GLU A 136 33.25 1.26 14.14
C GLU A 136 31.76 0.88 14.20
N GLU A 137 31.16 0.52 13.06
CA GLU A 137 29.72 0.28 12.96
C GLU A 137 29.42 -0.98 12.14
N LEU A 138 28.72 -1.94 12.76
CA LEU A 138 28.37 -3.22 12.15
C LEU A 138 26.86 -3.48 12.27
N HIS A 139 26.20 -3.73 11.14
CA HIS A 139 24.79 -4.06 11.10
C HIS A 139 24.56 -5.47 10.57
N LEU A 140 23.86 -6.30 11.35
CA LEU A 140 23.57 -7.71 11.06
C LEU A 140 22.09 -8.06 11.22
N GLY A 141 21.22 -7.08 11.38
CA GLY A 141 19.80 -7.31 11.63
C GLY A 141 19.09 -8.06 10.50
N GLY A 142 17.99 -8.76 10.78
CA GLY A 142 17.18 -9.47 9.79
C GLY A 142 17.90 -10.64 9.08
N ASN A 143 18.98 -11.17 9.66
CA ASN A 143 19.65 -12.39 9.20
C ASN A 143 19.14 -13.65 9.92
N THR A 144 19.66 -14.82 9.57
CA THR A 144 19.34 -16.11 10.22
C THR A 144 20.33 -16.47 11.35
N LEU A 145 20.88 -15.45 12.02
CA LEU A 145 21.93 -15.58 13.03
C LEU A 145 21.34 -15.98 14.40
N ALA A 146 21.24 -17.28 14.70
CA ALA A 146 20.74 -17.72 16.00
C ALA A 146 21.68 -17.37 17.18
N ALA A 147 22.99 -17.27 16.91
CA ALA A 147 24.05 -16.86 17.85
C ALA A 147 25.31 -16.40 17.08
N LEU A 148 26.18 -15.65 17.75
CA LEU A 148 27.56 -15.39 17.31
C LEU A 148 28.53 -16.28 18.11
N ALA A 149 29.65 -16.67 17.52
CA ALA A 149 30.72 -17.35 18.24
C ALA A 149 31.59 -16.36 19.02
N ASP A 150 32.25 -16.82 20.08
CA ASP A 150 33.11 -15.96 20.90
C ASP A 150 34.28 -15.35 20.11
N SER A 151 34.76 -16.02 19.06
CA SER A 151 35.80 -15.48 18.19
C SER A 151 35.34 -14.32 17.30
N ASP A 152 34.06 -14.26 16.94
CA ASP A 152 33.60 -13.46 15.81
C ASP A 152 33.72 -11.95 16.06
N LEU A 153 33.32 -11.49 17.24
CA LEU A 153 33.37 -10.07 17.59
C LEU A 153 34.78 -9.58 17.94
N SER A 154 35.68 -10.48 18.33
CA SER A 154 37.06 -10.12 18.70
C SER A 154 37.87 -9.55 17.52
N MET A 155 37.39 -9.75 16.28
CA MET A 155 38.02 -9.26 15.06
C MET A 155 37.72 -7.78 14.76
N PHE A 156 36.89 -7.13 15.58
CA PHE A 156 36.45 -5.74 15.40
C PHE A 156 36.78 -4.88 16.65
N PRO A 157 38.07 -4.64 16.94
CA PRO A 157 38.49 -4.02 18.22
C PRO A 157 38.03 -2.56 18.39
N ALA A 158 37.73 -1.84 17.30
CA ALA A 158 37.28 -0.44 17.33
C ALA A 158 35.75 -0.28 17.28
N LEU A 159 34.98 -1.38 17.42
CA LEU A 159 33.53 -1.34 17.24
C LEU A 159 32.84 -0.49 18.32
N LYS A 160 32.12 0.55 17.87
CA LYS A 160 31.35 1.48 18.69
C LYS A 160 29.85 1.21 18.64
N LYS A 161 29.35 0.73 17.52
CA LYS A 161 27.92 0.48 17.31
C LYS A 161 27.69 -0.90 16.71
N LEU A 162 26.77 -1.65 17.32
CA LEU A 162 26.41 -2.99 16.88
C LEU A 162 24.88 -3.12 16.79
N TYR A 163 24.38 -3.51 15.62
CA TYR A 163 22.96 -3.71 15.36
C TYR A 163 22.69 -5.19 15.05
N LEU A 164 21.90 -5.84 15.88
CA LEU A 164 21.54 -7.27 15.81
C LEU A 164 20.02 -7.49 15.79
N ASP A 165 19.25 -6.54 15.27
CA ASP A 165 17.78 -6.54 15.31
C ASP A 165 17.15 -7.65 14.44
N GLY A 166 16.06 -8.29 14.87
CA GLY A 166 15.29 -9.23 14.05
C GLY A 166 16.03 -10.51 13.60
N GLY A 167 17.07 -10.92 14.33
CA GLY A 167 17.96 -12.04 13.98
C GLY A 167 17.60 -13.42 14.53
N GLN A 168 16.47 -13.57 15.24
CA GLN A 168 16.14 -14.78 16.02
C GLN A 168 17.23 -15.15 17.04
N PHE A 169 17.97 -14.16 17.56
CA PHE A 169 19.06 -14.40 18.50
C PHE A 169 18.54 -15.04 19.79
N THR A 170 19.20 -16.10 20.23
CA THR A 170 18.89 -16.79 21.49
C THR A 170 19.85 -16.42 22.62
N ARG A 171 21.09 -16.04 22.28
CA ARG A 171 22.17 -15.65 23.21
C ARG A 171 23.17 -14.68 22.58
N LEU A 172 23.83 -13.87 23.40
CA LEU A 172 25.02 -13.09 23.03
C LEU A 172 26.30 -13.87 23.38
N PRO A 173 27.39 -13.73 22.60
CA PRO A 173 28.69 -14.34 22.93
C PRO A 173 29.35 -13.62 24.10
N ALA A 174 30.17 -14.33 24.88
CA ALA A 174 30.90 -13.75 26.01
C ALA A 174 31.90 -12.69 25.54
N SER A 175 32.39 -12.79 24.31
CA SER A 175 33.32 -11.83 23.71
C SER A 175 32.74 -10.43 23.47
N VAL A 176 31.42 -10.23 23.58
CA VAL A 176 30.83 -8.88 23.55
C VAL A 176 31.43 -7.97 24.62
N THR A 177 31.83 -8.55 25.77
CA THR A 177 32.50 -7.84 26.88
C THR A 177 33.90 -7.33 26.53
N ARG A 178 34.51 -7.86 25.47
CA ARG A 178 35.85 -7.44 25.00
C ARG A 178 35.79 -6.23 24.07
N LEU A 179 34.60 -5.82 23.64
CA LEU A 179 34.40 -4.63 22.82
C LEU A 179 34.49 -3.37 23.67
N SER A 180 35.72 -2.97 24.01
CA SER A 180 36.01 -1.86 24.94
C SER A 180 35.50 -0.49 24.49
N GLN A 181 35.17 -0.32 23.20
CA GLN A 181 34.66 0.92 22.61
C GLN A 181 33.16 0.88 22.30
N LEU A 182 32.45 -0.22 22.61
CA LEU A 182 31.04 -0.37 22.25
C LEU A 182 30.18 0.60 23.07
N GLU A 183 29.58 1.58 22.39
CA GLU A 183 28.73 2.62 22.98
C GLU A 183 27.23 2.36 22.77
N ILE A 184 26.87 1.76 21.63
CA ILE A 184 25.48 1.55 21.19
C ILE A 184 25.27 0.08 20.79
N LEU A 185 24.26 -0.55 21.37
CA LEU A 185 23.82 -1.89 21.01
C LEU A 185 22.31 -1.91 20.76
N VAL A 186 21.90 -2.44 19.61
CA VAL A 186 20.49 -2.63 19.24
C VAL A 186 20.20 -4.11 19.09
N LEU A 187 19.23 -4.61 19.86
CA LEU A 187 18.83 -6.02 19.93
C LEU A 187 17.35 -6.22 19.60
N ASP A 188 16.70 -5.24 18.98
CA ASP A 188 15.25 -5.22 18.79
C ASP A 188 14.72 -6.47 18.08
N ASN A 189 13.47 -6.85 18.35
CA ASN A 189 12.78 -7.98 17.72
C ASN A 189 13.48 -9.33 17.89
N ASN A 190 14.18 -9.55 19.00
CA ASN A 190 14.78 -10.85 19.36
C ASN A 190 14.02 -11.51 20.52
N GLY A 191 12.76 -11.90 20.31
CA GLY A 191 11.89 -12.49 21.34
C GLY A 191 12.33 -13.84 21.92
N PHE A 192 13.35 -14.49 21.33
CA PHE A 192 13.93 -15.74 21.88
C PHE A 192 15.20 -15.49 22.70
N LEU A 193 15.65 -14.24 22.82
CA LEU A 193 16.87 -13.89 23.54
C LEU A 193 16.66 -14.09 25.03
N LYS A 194 17.56 -14.83 25.68
CA LYS A 194 17.59 -14.93 27.14
C LYS A 194 18.06 -13.61 27.76
N ILE A 195 17.12 -12.70 28.00
CA ILE A 195 17.40 -11.32 28.45
C ILE A 195 18.27 -11.26 29.71
N THR A 196 17.99 -12.10 30.72
CA THR A 196 18.76 -12.10 31.98
C THR A 196 20.24 -12.45 31.76
N ASP A 197 20.53 -13.40 30.87
CA ASP A 197 21.91 -13.79 30.54
C ASP A 197 22.60 -12.71 29.71
N ALA A 198 21.89 -12.15 28.73
CA ALA A 198 22.38 -11.05 27.91
C ALA A 198 22.72 -9.83 28.76
N CYS A 199 21.85 -9.41 29.67
CA CYS A 199 22.10 -8.25 30.54
C CYS A 199 23.29 -8.49 31.48
N ARG A 200 23.45 -9.70 32.03
CA ARG A 200 24.62 -10.05 32.85
C ARG A 200 25.93 -9.94 32.08
N LEU A 201 25.97 -10.37 30.83
CA LEU A 201 27.14 -10.20 29.96
C LEU A 201 27.37 -8.72 29.65
N LEU A 202 26.33 -8.00 29.25
CA LEU A 202 26.43 -6.59 28.87
C LEU A 202 26.84 -5.68 30.03
N ALA A 203 26.61 -6.07 31.29
CA ALA A 203 27.15 -5.37 32.46
C ALA A 203 28.69 -5.28 32.43
N GLY A 204 29.38 -6.22 31.76
CA GLY A 204 30.83 -6.17 31.55
C GLY A 204 31.28 -5.16 30.48
N CYS A 205 30.37 -4.60 29.68
CA CYS A 205 30.69 -3.63 28.62
C CYS A 205 30.75 -2.21 29.19
N GLY A 206 31.92 -1.80 29.73
CA GLY A 206 32.08 -0.53 30.44
C GLY A 206 31.84 0.75 29.62
N ALA A 207 31.99 0.70 28.29
CA ALA A 207 31.72 1.83 27.39
C ALA A 207 30.25 1.93 26.92
N LEU A 208 29.44 0.89 27.15
CA LEU A 208 28.07 0.84 26.65
C LEU A 208 27.23 1.91 27.34
N ARG A 209 26.54 2.74 26.58
CA ARG A 209 25.69 3.83 27.08
C ARG A 209 24.26 3.74 26.58
N ARG A 210 24.06 3.23 25.37
CA ARG A 210 22.76 3.16 24.70
C ARG A 210 22.42 1.73 24.37
N LEU A 211 21.29 1.25 24.86
CA LEU A 211 20.81 -0.11 24.63
C LEU A 211 19.35 -0.07 24.15
N SER A 212 19.06 -0.74 23.04
CA SER A 212 17.70 -0.95 22.56
C SER A 212 17.38 -2.44 22.56
N MET A 213 16.25 -2.81 23.16
CA MET A 213 15.71 -4.17 23.23
C MET A 213 14.19 -4.14 22.99
N GLN A 214 13.76 -3.46 21.94
CA GLN A 214 12.33 -3.38 21.62
C GLN A 214 11.78 -4.74 21.23
N ASN A 215 10.58 -5.10 21.68
CA ASN A 215 9.91 -6.36 21.28
C ASN A 215 10.80 -7.62 21.47
N CYS A 216 11.48 -7.73 22.61
CA CYS A 216 12.35 -8.86 22.94
C CYS A 216 11.76 -9.77 24.03
N ASP A 217 10.44 -9.71 24.25
CA ASP A 217 9.71 -10.45 25.28
C ASP A 217 10.33 -10.33 26.67
N VAL A 218 10.67 -9.09 27.06
CA VAL A 218 11.16 -8.79 28.41
C VAL A 218 10.00 -8.99 29.40
N SER A 219 9.83 -10.23 29.86
CA SER A 219 8.75 -10.65 30.75
C SER A 219 9.22 -10.72 32.22
N VAL A 220 8.62 -9.88 33.06
CA VAL A 220 8.36 -10.07 34.51
C VAL A 220 9.53 -10.03 35.52
N SER A 221 10.82 -9.85 35.19
CA SER A 221 11.81 -9.46 36.23
C SER A 221 12.84 -8.39 35.81
N PRO A 222 12.98 -7.29 36.58
CA PRO A 222 14.03 -6.28 36.39
C PRO A 222 15.44 -6.75 36.81
N ASP A 223 15.61 -7.93 37.43
CA ASP A 223 16.88 -8.34 38.04
C ASP A 223 18.05 -8.34 37.04
N GLY A 224 17.82 -8.82 35.81
CA GLY A 224 18.84 -8.77 34.77
C GLY A 224 19.20 -7.34 34.36
N LEU A 225 18.19 -6.47 34.21
CA LEU A 225 18.38 -5.08 33.81
C LEU A 225 19.10 -4.26 34.90
N THR A 226 18.89 -4.57 36.18
CA THR A 226 19.60 -3.89 37.28
C THR A 226 21.11 -4.08 37.22
N ALA A 227 21.63 -5.10 36.52
CA ALA A 227 23.08 -5.25 36.36
C ALA A 227 23.70 -4.18 35.45
N LEU A 228 22.90 -3.49 34.62
CA LEU A 228 23.35 -2.56 33.58
C LEU A 228 23.56 -1.12 34.11
N GLN A 229 24.33 -0.99 35.18
CA GLN A 229 24.55 0.28 35.90
C GLN A 229 25.23 1.38 35.07
N GLN A 230 25.82 1.03 33.93
CA GLN A 230 26.53 1.92 33.02
C GLN A 230 25.64 2.60 31.97
N ILE A 231 24.42 2.10 31.74
CA ILE A 231 23.53 2.55 30.67
C ILE A 231 22.92 3.92 31.01
N THR A 232 22.90 4.81 30.01
CA THR A 232 22.31 6.16 30.10
C THR A 232 21.04 6.30 29.27
N ALA A 233 20.90 5.53 28.19
CA ALA A 233 19.70 5.51 27.35
C ALA A 233 19.24 4.07 27.10
N LEU A 234 17.98 3.78 27.42
CA LEU A 234 17.42 2.43 27.32
C LEU A 234 16.07 2.46 26.60
N ASP A 235 15.95 1.70 25.52
CA ASP A 235 14.70 1.55 24.77
C ASP A 235 14.14 0.13 24.93
N LEU A 236 12.94 0.05 25.50
CA LEU A 236 12.21 -1.16 25.84
C LEU A 236 10.78 -1.11 25.29
N ARG A 237 10.48 -0.32 24.27
CA ARG A 237 9.16 -0.31 23.62
C ARG A 237 8.76 -1.71 23.16
N LYS A 238 7.46 -1.95 23.06
CA LYS A 238 6.84 -3.23 22.67
C LYS A 238 7.22 -4.40 23.57
N ASN A 239 7.58 -4.13 24.82
CA ASN A 239 7.72 -5.13 25.88
C ASN A 239 6.63 -4.92 26.94
N MET A 240 6.46 -5.90 27.83
CA MET A 240 5.44 -5.91 28.88
C MET A 240 6.09 -5.67 30.26
N LEU A 241 6.71 -4.50 30.44
CA LEU A 241 7.40 -4.16 31.69
C LEU A 241 6.41 -4.01 32.86
N ARG A 242 6.75 -4.63 33.99
CA ARG A 242 5.99 -4.51 35.26
C ARG A 242 6.64 -3.60 36.30
N SER A 243 7.93 -3.30 36.15
CA SER A 243 8.71 -2.40 37.02
C SER A 243 9.87 -1.77 36.25
N ILE A 244 10.36 -0.60 36.68
CA ILE A 244 11.56 0.03 36.11
C ILE A 244 12.76 -0.43 36.94
N PRO A 245 13.83 -0.98 36.32
CA PRO A 245 15.05 -1.34 37.04
C PRO A 245 15.74 -0.12 37.65
N HIS A 246 16.27 -0.28 38.86
CA HIS A 246 17.08 0.76 39.53
C HIS A 246 18.47 0.86 38.88
N MET A 247 18.71 1.94 38.13
CA MET A 247 19.95 2.19 37.39
C MET A 247 20.34 3.68 37.52
N PRO A 248 21.36 4.04 38.31
CA PRO A 248 21.64 5.40 38.76
C PRO A 248 22.21 6.34 37.68
N ARG A 249 22.59 5.80 36.51
CA ARG A 249 23.09 6.58 35.37
C ARG A 249 22.07 6.72 34.25
N LEU A 250 20.87 6.14 34.41
CA LEU A 250 19.86 6.11 33.37
C LEU A 250 19.17 7.47 33.24
N THR A 251 19.53 8.22 32.21
CA THR A 251 18.97 9.54 31.91
C THR A 251 17.76 9.50 30.99
N SER A 252 17.65 8.48 30.12
CA SER A 252 16.60 8.35 29.11
C SER A 252 16.05 6.91 29.08
N ILE A 253 14.73 6.75 29.18
CA ILE A 253 14.06 5.45 29.02
C ILE A 253 12.84 5.58 28.11
N GLU A 254 12.74 4.72 27.09
CA GLU A 254 11.58 4.58 26.21
C GLU A 254 10.89 3.24 26.49
N CYS A 255 9.58 3.23 26.75
CA CYS A 255 8.85 2.00 27.04
C CYS A 255 7.34 2.13 26.79
N ASP A 256 6.69 0.99 26.48
CA ASP A 256 5.25 0.91 26.32
C ASP A 256 4.60 0.55 27.66
N TRP A 257 3.50 1.22 28.00
CA TRP A 257 2.90 1.18 29.34
C TRP A 257 1.50 0.53 29.30
N PRO A 258 1.39 -0.81 29.39
CA PRO A 258 0.12 -1.56 29.25
C PRO A 258 -0.85 -1.50 30.45
N LEU A 259 -0.65 -0.65 31.47
CA LEU A 259 -1.45 -0.62 32.71
C LEU A 259 -2.07 0.78 32.92
N PRO A 260 -3.09 0.94 33.77
CA PRO A 260 -3.63 2.25 34.12
C PRO A 260 -2.57 3.14 34.78
N ALA A 261 -2.66 4.44 34.51
CA ALA A 261 -1.73 5.47 34.95
C ALA A 261 -1.17 5.32 36.39
N PRO A 262 -1.97 5.06 37.45
CA PRO A 262 -1.49 5.08 38.84
C PRO A 262 -0.29 4.15 39.14
N PHE A 263 -0.18 3.02 38.43
CA PHE A 263 0.91 2.06 38.60
C PHE A 263 2.26 2.64 38.14
N TYR A 264 2.29 3.36 37.03
CA TYR A 264 3.52 3.93 36.47
C TYR A 264 3.97 5.18 37.20
N PHE A 265 3.04 6.04 37.63
CA PHE A 265 3.39 7.22 38.40
C PHE A 265 4.07 6.86 39.72
N ASN A 266 3.62 5.81 40.42
CA ASN A 266 4.30 5.31 41.61
C ASN A 266 5.69 4.71 41.33
N MET A 267 5.95 4.24 40.10
CA MET A 267 7.23 3.66 39.71
C MET A 267 8.30 4.70 39.32
N ILE A 268 7.90 5.89 38.83
CA ILE A 268 8.84 6.92 38.34
C ILE A 268 8.93 8.12 39.31
N LYS A 269 7.95 8.34 40.20
CA LYS A 269 7.96 9.48 41.15
C LYS A 269 9.19 9.52 42.08
N ASP A 270 9.75 8.35 42.43
CA ASP A 270 10.88 8.21 43.36
C ASP A 270 12.24 8.10 42.63
N ARG A 271 12.32 8.49 41.35
CA ARG A 271 13.52 8.36 40.49
C ARG A 271 14.05 9.73 40.00
N PRO A 272 14.72 10.52 40.86
CA PRO A 272 15.30 11.82 40.50
C PRO A 272 16.50 11.72 39.53
N ASP A 273 16.99 10.51 39.26
CA ASP A 273 18.10 10.21 38.36
C ASP A 273 17.73 10.20 36.87
N ILE A 274 16.43 10.13 36.53
CA ILE A 274 15.93 10.17 35.15
C ILE A 274 15.75 11.63 34.73
N SER A 275 16.53 12.10 33.76
CA SER A 275 16.54 13.52 33.33
C SER A 275 15.69 13.82 32.10
N SER A 276 15.25 12.81 31.34
CA SER A 276 14.37 12.99 30.17
C SER A 276 13.52 11.75 29.90
N LEU A 277 12.20 11.92 29.74
CA LEU A 277 11.29 10.92 29.18
C LEU A 277 10.68 11.44 27.86
N GLN A 278 11.07 10.85 26.73
CA GLN A 278 10.52 11.20 25.42
C GLN A 278 9.32 10.31 25.06
N LEU A 279 8.25 10.91 24.50
CA LEU A 279 7.05 10.24 23.98
C LEU A 279 6.27 9.38 25.00
N PHE A 280 5.92 9.98 26.14
CA PHE A 280 5.11 9.34 27.18
C PHE A 280 3.61 9.43 26.86
N LYS A 281 2.99 8.35 26.38
CA LYS A 281 1.53 8.26 26.18
C LYS A 281 0.88 7.69 27.44
N ILE A 282 0.08 8.50 28.14
CA ILE A 282 -0.63 8.09 29.34
C ILE A 282 -2.03 7.61 28.95
N LEU A 283 -2.38 6.38 29.30
CA LEU A 283 -3.74 5.89 29.16
C LEU A 283 -4.63 6.51 30.25
N PRO A 284 -5.83 7.01 29.90
CA PRO A 284 -6.77 7.54 30.88
C PRO A 284 -7.18 6.44 31.88
N TYR A 285 -7.41 6.80 33.15
CA TYR A 285 -8.09 5.94 34.12
C TYR A 285 -9.33 6.64 34.65
N GLU A 286 -10.30 5.86 35.11
CA GLU A 286 -11.54 6.37 35.69
C GLU A 286 -11.40 6.47 37.22
N GLU A 287 -11.61 7.67 37.75
CA GLU A 287 -11.69 7.98 39.18
C GLU A 287 -13.05 8.63 39.45
N ASP A 288 -13.85 8.06 40.35
CA ASP A 288 -15.21 8.55 40.65
C ASP A 288 -16.12 8.69 39.42
N GLY A 289 -15.95 7.81 38.41
CA GLY A 289 -16.67 7.88 37.14
C GLY A 289 -16.21 8.99 36.18
N VAL A 290 -15.07 9.63 36.46
CA VAL A 290 -14.48 10.69 35.64
C VAL A 290 -13.14 10.24 35.10
N ARG A 291 -12.92 10.38 33.78
CA ARG A 291 -11.62 10.07 33.17
C ARG A 291 -10.58 11.12 33.52
N THR A 292 -9.51 10.73 34.20
CA THR A 292 -8.48 11.65 34.72
C THR A 292 -7.08 11.06 34.66
N LEU A 293 -6.08 11.88 35.03
CA LEU A 293 -4.72 11.45 35.35
C LEU A 293 -4.49 11.40 36.87
N PRO A 294 -3.51 10.62 37.36
CA PRO A 294 -3.27 10.47 38.78
C PRO A 294 -2.82 11.76 39.44
N ALA A 295 -3.20 12.00 40.70
CA ALA A 295 -2.86 13.23 41.41
C ALA A 295 -1.35 13.52 41.48
N ASN A 296 -0.49 12.51 41.43
CA ASN A 296 0.97 12.65 41.42
C ASN A 296 1.58 12.94 40.04
N THR A 297 0.79 13.25 39.00
CA THR A 297 1.34 13.55 37.66
C THR A 297 2.34 14.71 37.64
N GLY A 298 2.14 15.72 38.48
CA GLY A 298 3.07 16.82 38.65
C GLY A 298 4.44 16.48 39.25
N GLU A 299 4.65 15.26 39.72
CA GLU A 299 5.94 14.82 40.29
C GLU A 299 6.92 14.36 39.20
N LEU A 300 6.46 14.21 37.94
CA LEU A 300 7.28 13.79 36.80
C LEU A 300 8.09 14.94 36.17
N GLN A 301 8.99 15.60 36.92
CA GLN A 301 9.68 16.83 36.51
C GLN A 301 10.58 16.73 35.24
N TYR A 302 10.76 15.53 34.69
CA TYR A 302 11.62 15.16 33.55
C TYR A 302 10.85 14.93 32.23
N LEU A 303 9.56 15.28 32.16
CA LEU A 303 8.76 15.16 30.93
C LEU A 303 9.00 16.33 29.96
N ASP A 304 9.42 16.00 28.73
CA ASP A 304 9.58 16.99 27.64
C ASP A 304 8.25 17.27 26.91
N SER A 305 7.34 16.29 26.89
CA SER A 305 6.06 16.37 26.19
C SER A 305 4.98 15.56 26.89
N ILE A 306 3.74 16.04 26.91
CA ILE A 306 2.58 15.29 27.42
C ILE A 306 1.38 15.40 26.46
N THR A 307 0.67 14.29 26.29
CA THR A 307 -0.55 14.21 25.49
C THR A 307 -1.69 13.70 26.35
N PHE A 308 -2.73 14.51 26.46
CA PHE A 308 -3.99 14.21 27.13
C PHE A 308 -4.99 13.68 26.09
N THR A 309 -5.44 12.44 26.24
CA THR A 309 -6.38 11.82 25.29
C THR A 309 -7.60 11.28 26.04
N ASP A 310 -8.80 11.65 25.59
CA ASP A 310 -10.10 11.19 26.13
C ASP A 310 -10.27 11.45 27.65
N LEU A 311 -9.72 12.57 28.15
CA LEU A 311 -9.80 12.97 29.57
C LEU A 311 -10.91 13.97 29.84
N GLN A 312 -11.49 13.88 31.04
CA GLN A 312 -12.48 14.81 31.56
C GLN A 312 -11.93 15.73 32.67
N ARG A 313 -10.84 15.33 33.33
CA ARG A 313 -10.18 16.11 34.39
C ARG A 313 -8.66 16.02 34.28
N ILE A 314 -7.99 17.15 34.57
CA ILE A 314 -6.52 17.24 34.67
C ILE A 314 -6.14 17.59 36.11
N PRO A 315 -5.21 16.85 36.75
CA PRO A 315 -4.71 17.18 38.08
C PRO A 315 -4.02 18.54 38.14
N ALA A 316 -4.29 19.31 39.19
CA ALA A 316 -3.63 20.60 39.42
C ALA A 316 -2.11 20.50 39.60
N THR A 317 -1.60 19.31 39.92
CA THR A 317 -0.17 19.06 40.07
C THR A 317 0.59 19.20 38.74
N VAL A 318 -0.06 19.02 37.59
CA VAL A 318 0.56 19.19 36.25
C VAL A 318 1.24 20.56 36.09
N ASN A 319 0.75 21.59 36.80
CA ASN A 319 1.35 22.93 36.82
C ASN A 319 2.84 22.94 37.23
N LYS A 320 3.32 21.90 37.91
CA LYS A 320 4.70 21.79 38.39
C LYS A 320 5.69 21.35 37.29
N LEU A 321 5.22 20.97 36.10
CA LEU A 321 6.04 20.44 35.01
C LEU A 321 6.72 21.55 34.17
N ALA A 322 7.55 22.38 34.80
CA ALA A 322 8.11 23.59 34.18
C ALA A 322 9.02 23.36 32.95
N GLN A 323 9.54 22.13 32.77
CA GLN A 323 10.43 21.76 31.65
C GLN A 323 9.68 21.37 30.36
N LEU A 324 8.35 21.25 30.42
CA LEU A 324 7.57 20.72 29.32
C LEU A 324 7.61 21.65 28.10
N THR A 325 7.89 21.08 26.93
CA THR A 325 8.02 21.82 25.66
C THR A 325 6.84 21.59 24.70
N SER A 326 6.10 20.49 24.86
CA SER A 326 4.97 20.16 23.98
C SER A 326 3.77 19.64 24.76
N LEU A 327 2.59 20.21 24.51
CA LEU A 327 1.34 19.92 25.22
C LEU A 327 0.21 19.62 24.23
N SER A 328 -0.41 18.45 24.33
CA SER A 328 -1.51 18.07 23.43
C SER A 328 -2.79 17.72 24.20
N PHE A 329 -3.93 18.22 23.76
CA PHE A 329 -5.27 17.88 24.21
C PHE A 329 -6.03 17.24 23.04
N ILE A 330 -6.48 15.99 23.20
CA ILE A 330 -7.14 15.21 22.16
C ILE A 330 -8.43 14.60 22.72
N ASN A 331 -9.57 14.91 22.11
CA ASN A 331 -10.89 14.34 22.45
C ASN A 331 -11.30 14.44 23.93
N GLY A 332 -10.79 15.43 24.68
CA GLY A 332 -11.13 15.61 26.09
C GLY A 332 -12.39 16.43 26.31
N GLU A 333 -13.06 16.28 27.47
CA GLU A 333 -14.22 17.09 27.88
C GLU A 333 -14.01 17.71 29.27
N TYR A 334 -13.45 18.92 29.32
CA TYR A 334 -13.02 19.57 30.55
C TYR A 334 -14.05 20.60 31.05
N ALA A 335 -14.73 20.30 32.15
CA ALA A 335 -15.61 21.25 32.84
C ALA A 335 -14.85 22.42 33.48
N ALA A 336 -13.63 22.17 33.95
CA ALA A 336 -12.69 23.18 34.43
C ALA A 336 -11.26 22.68 34.23
N LEU A 337 -10.35 23.58 33.88
CA LEU A 337 -8.92 23.30 33.86
C LEU A 337 -8.28 23.81 35.16
N PRO A 338 -7.26 23.11 35.69
CA PRO A 338 -6.45 23.65 36.76
C PRO A 338 -5.63 24.85 36.28
N ASP A 339 -5.07 25.60 37.22
CA ASP A 339 -4.03 26.58 36.90
C ASP A 339 -2.82 25.86 36.31
N LEU A 340 -2.47 26.18 35.06
CA LEU A 340 -1.33 25.64 34.31
C LEU A 340 -0.33 26.75 33.91
N SER A 341 -0.39 27.90 34.56
CA SER A 341 0.47 29.06 34.28
C SER A 341 1.97 28.81 34.51
N GLY A 342 2.34 27.77 35.25
CA GLY A 342 3.73 27.36 35.48
C GLY A 342 4.42 26.72 34.26
N LEU A 343 3.69 26.37 33.21
CA LEU A 343 4.21 25.72 32.00
C LEU A 343 4.82 26.72 31.00
N GLN A 344 5.88 27.43 31.39
CA GLN A 344 6.44 28.55 30.60
C GLN A 344 7.32 28.12 29.39
N ALA A 345 7.82 26.88 29.37
CA ALA A 345 8.72 26.38 28.34
C ALA A 345 8.01 25.81 27.08
N ILE A 346 6.68 25.88 27.03
CA ILE A 346 5.87 25.29 25.96
C ILE A 346 6.13 25.99 24.63
N ALA A 347 6.60 25.20 23.65
CA ALA A 347 6.82 25.61 22.27
C ALA A 347 5.75 25.10 21.30
N HIS A 348 5.07 23.99 21.65
CA HIS A 348 4.09 23.34 20.78
C HIS A 348 2.80 23.03 21.54
N VAL A 349 1.66 23.50 21.04
CA VAL A 349 0.33 23.18 21.59
C VAL A 349 -0.55 22.59 20.49
N LEU A 350 -1.16 21.44 20.78
CA LEU A 350 -2.19 20.81 19.95
C LEU A 350 -3.48 20.70 20.76
N VAL A 351 -4.59 21.17 20.21
CA VAL A 351 -5.95 20.96 20.71
C VAL A 351 -6.73 20.34 19.56
N SER A 352 -7.22 19.11 19.72
CA SER A 352 -8.02 18.43 18.69
C SER A 352 -9.24 17.76 19.32
N GLY A 353 -10.44 17.99 18.80
CA GLY A 353 -11.68 17.34 19.26
C GLY A 353 -12.03 17.60 20.73
N THR A 354 -11.45 18.63 21.35
CA THR A 354 -11.52 18.85 22.80
C THR A 354 -12.57 19.90 23.16
N ARG A 355 -13.35 19.62 24.20
CA ARG A 355 -14.34 20.53 24.79
C ARG A 355 -13.80 21.19 26.05
N PHE A 356 -13.78 22.51 26.08
CA PHE A 356 -13.48 23.30 27.28
C PHE A 356 -14.72 24.07 27.75
N ALA A 357 -14.78 24.45 29.03
CA ALA A 357 -15.76 25.44 29.50
C ALA A 357 -15.41 26.88 29.06
N ALA A 358 -14.12 27.20 29.02
CA ALA A 358 -13.56 28.43 28.48
C ALA A 358 -12.20 28.13 27.86
N PHE A 359 -11.79 28.88 26.83
CA PHE A 359 -10.49 28.67 26.21
C PHE A 359 -9.36 28.94 27.22
N PRO A 360 -8.32 28.09 27.31
CA PRO A 360 -7.39 28.16 28.43
C PRO A 360 -6.54 29.44 28.46
N GLU A 361 -6.69 30.25 29.52
CA GLU A 361 -6.04 31.57 29.63
C GLU A 361 -4.51 31.54 29.58
N PHE A 362 -3.90 30.49 30.12
CA PHE A 362 -2.44 30.35 30.16
C PHE A 362 -1.81 30.27 28.76
N ILE A 363 -2.55 29.77 27.75
CA ILE A 363 -2.05 29.64 26.37
C ILE A 363 -1.70 31.01 25.78
N TYR A 364 -2.49 32.05 26.10
CA TYR A 364 -2.21 33.43 25.65
C TYR A 364 -0.97 34.06 26.30
N GLN A 365 -0.40 33.42 27.32
CA GLN A 365 0.71 33.94 28.11
C GLN A 365 2.01 33.15 27.86
N LEU A 366 2.00 32.18 26.94
CA LEU A 366 3.17 31.33 26.66
C LEU A 366 4.24 32.10 25.87
N PRO A 367 5.45 32.34 26.43
CA PRO A 367 6.46 33.18 25.81
C PRO A 367 7.21 32.47 24.66
N ALA A 368 7.26 31.14 24.67
CA ALA A 368 8.04 30.33 23.74
C ALA A 368 7.18 29.62 22.66
N LEU A 369 5.87 29.86 22.63
CA LEU A 369 4.95 29.13 21.74
C LEU A 369 5.25 29.41 20.27
N LYS A 370 5.73 28.40 19.54
CA LYS A 370 6.03 28.45 18.11
C LYS A 370 4.88 27.96 17.25
N THR A 371 4.22 26.88 17.66
CA THR A 371 3.15 26.28 16.87
C THR A 371 1.91 26.06 17.72
N LEU A 372 0.76 26.50 17.22
CA LEU A 372 -0.54 26.30 17.84
C LEU A 372 -1.51 25.66 16.84
N THR A 373 -1.97 24.45 17.14
CA THR A 373 -3.00 23.75 16.36
C THR A 373 -4.28 23.66 17.18
N ILE A 374 -5.39 24.13 16.64
CA ILE A 374 -6.73 24.09 17.23
C ILE A 374 -7.68 23.47 16.22
N GLU A 375 -8.18 22.29 16.52
CA GLU A 375 -9.11 21.57 15.63
C GLU A 375 -10.28 21.08 16.47
N ARG A 376 -11.49 21.27 15.97
CA ARG A 376 -12.75 20.80 16.55
C ARG A 376 -12.87 21.18 18.02
N CYS A 377 -12.45 22.40 18.35
CA CYS A 377 -12.57 22.95 19.70
C CYS A 377 -13.96 23.56 19.88
N THR A 378 -14.66 23.23 20.98
CA THR A 378 -16.02 23.78 21.20
C THR A 378 -16.04 25.23 21.67
N VAL A 379 -14.91 25.78 22.10
CA VAL A 379 -14.81 27.16 22.58
C VAL A 379 -13.95 27.97 21.63
N ARG A 380 -14.51 29.08 21.18
CA ARG A 380 -13.82 30.04 20.32
C ARG A 380 -12.70 30.76 21.09
N PRO A 381 -11.44 30.71 20.63
CA PRO A 381 -10.34 31.46 21.24
C PRO A 381 -10.37 32.95 20.86
N ASP A 382 -9.66 33.76 21.64
CA ASP A 382 -9.36 35.17 21.34
C ASP A 382 -8.17 35.25 20.37
N TYR A 383 -8.48 35.32 19.09
CA TYR A 383 -7.48 35.40 18.03
C TYR A 383 -6.66 36.70 18.06
N ALA A 384 -7.19 37.79 18.62
CA ALA A 384 -6.45 39.04 18.76
C ALA A 384 -5.27 38.90 19.73
N ARG A 385 -5.46 38.12 20.79
CA ARG A 385 -4.39 37.77 21.75
C ARG A 385 -3.42 36.77 21.16
N ILE A 386 -3.90 35.77 20.41
CA ILE A 386 -3.03 34.78 19.73
C ILE A 386 -2.11 35.45 18.71
N ALA A 387 -2.63 36.38 17.90
CA ALA A 387 -1.84 37.10 16.89
C ALA A 387 -0.68 37.94 17.48
N ARG A 388 -0.76 38.29 18.77
CA ARG A 388 0.27 39.05 19.49
C ARG A 388 1.32 38.17 20.16
N LEU A 389 1.22 36.84 20.06
CA LEU A 389 2.15 35.94 20.72
C LEU A 389 3.58 36.13 20.19
N PRO A 390 4.56 36.29 21.09
CA PRO A 390 5.87 36.78 20.74
C PRO A 390 6.81 35.70 20.23
N ALA A 391 6.38 34.48 19.93
CA ALA A 391 7.21 33.44 19.30
C ALA A 391 6.46 32.64 18.22
N LEU A 392 5.20 32.98 17.95
CA LEU A 392 4.32 32.18 17.09
C LEU A 392 4.78 32.26 15.63
N GLU A 393 5.02 31.11 15.04
CA GLU A 393 5.46 30.91 13.65
C GLU A 393 4.35 30.28 12.80
N LYS A 394 3.54 29.41 13.39
CA LYS A 394 2.47 28.69 12.69
C LYS A 394 1.21 28.53 13.54
N ILE A 395 0.06 28.79 12.93
CA ILE A 395 -1.24 28.50 13.50
C ILE A 395 -2.08 27.66 12.53
N THR A 396 -2.67 26.59 13.05
CA THR A 396 -3.66 25.78 12.33
C THR A 396 -4.96 25.83 13.11
N THR A 397 -6.07 26.22 12.47
CA THR A 397 -7.34 26.43 13.19
C THR A 397 -8.58 26.14 12.33
N ASP A 398 -9.66 25.67 12.95
CA ASP A 398 -11.00 25.66 12.36
C ASP A 398 -11.89 26.82 12.87
N ASP A 399 -13.02 27.05 12.19
CA ASP A 399 -14.12 27.95 12.61
C ASP A 399 -13.71 29.41 12.91
N VAL A 400 -12.95 30.03 11.99
CA VAL A 400 -12.44 31.41 12.08
C VAL A 400 -13.33 32.38 11.30
N THR A 401 -13.50 33.62 11.78
CA THR A 401 -14.24 34.70 11.09
C THR A 401 -13.33 35.74 10.43
N ASP A 402 -13.88 36.60 9.57
CA ASP A 402 -13.14 37.72 8.94
C ASP A 402 -12.48 38.65 9.96
N THR A 403 -13.21 38.98 11.03
CA THR A 403 -12.70 39.83 12.11
C THR A 403 -11.52 39.21 12.83
N ASP A 404 -11.49 37.88 12.95
CA ASP A 404 -10.37 37.18 13.60
C ASP A 404 -9.11 37.23 12.73
N LEU A 405 -9.26 37.06 11.42
CA LEU A 405 -8.15 37.09 10.46
C LEU A 405 -7.53 38.47 10.30
N GLN A 406 -8.30 39.55 10.51
CA GLN A 406 -7.77 40.91 10.49
C GLN A 406 -6.63 41.13 11.49
N HIS A 407 -6.61 40.39 12.60
CA HIS A 407 -5.52 40.47 13.57
C HIS A 407 -4.19 39.92 13.05
N PHE A 408 -4.22 39.01 12.06
CA PHE A 408 -3.02 38.42 11.44
C PHE A 408 -2.54 39.17 10.19
N LEU A 409 -3.31 40.12 9.66
CA LEU A 409 -2.92 40.96 8.52
C LEU A 409 -1.86 42.02 8.89
N GLN A 410 -1.75 42.37 10.17
CA GLN A 410 -0.73 43.31 10.63
C GLN A 410 0.58 42.57 10.90
N PRO A 411 1.68 42.88 10.18
CA PRO A 411 2.95 42.20 10.35
C PRO A 411 3.53 42.48 11.74
N VAL A 412 3.71 41.43 12.55
CA VAL A 412 4.65 41.46 13.68
C VAL A 412 6.05 41.50 13.06
N HIS A 413 6.80 42.58 13.30
CA HIS A 413 8.09 42.84 12.62
C HIS A 413 8.99 41.60 12.57
N GLY A 414 9.37 41.19 11.35
CA GLY A 414 10.37 40.15 11.11
C GLY A 414 9.87 38.70 11.22
N ARG A 415 8.56 38.45 11.33
CA ARG A 415 7.98 37.10 11.38
C ARG A 415 7.05 36.78 10.22
N SER A 416 7.16 35.55 9.73
CA SER A 416 6.17 34.93 8.84
C SER A 416 5.26 34.07 9.71
N ILE A 417 3.98 34.41 9.79
CA ILE A 417 2.97 33.59 10.46
C ILE A 417 2.20 32.83 9.38
N ASP A 418 2.36 31.51 9.33
CA ASP A 418 1.59 30.66 8.43
C ASP A 418 0.25 30.29 9.07
N VAL A 419 -0.86 30.76 8.49
CA VAL A 419 -2.23 30.51 8.96
C VAL A 419 -2.86 29.45 8.06
N VAL A 420 -3.06 28.25 8.61
CA VAL A 420 -3.76 27.16 7.92
C VAL A 420 -5.16 27.03 8.49
N ILE A 421 -6.17 27.37 7.71
CA ILE A 421 -7.57 27.19 8.11
C ILE A 421 -8.03 25.79 7.69
N THR A 422 -8.95 25.15 8.42
CA THR A 422 -9.55 23.84 8.03
C THR A 422 -11.08 23.90 7.90
N ALA A 423 -11.66 25.10 7.87
CA ALA A 423 -13.09 25.36 7.80
C ALA A 423 -13.73 25.03 6.43
N ALA A 424 -15.04 24.75 6.45
CA ALA A 424 -15.84 24.49 5.24
C ALA A 424 -16.04 25.73 4.35
N GLN A 425 -15.93 26.94 4.88
CA GLN A 425 -15.87 28.18 4.09
C GLN A 425 -14.76 29.05 4.66
N LEU A 426 -13.86 29.52 3.80
CA LEU A 426 -12.80 30.45 4.20
C LEU A 426 -13.37 31.87 4.23
N PRO A 427 -13.10 32.66 5.28
CA PRO A 427 -13.49 34.06 5.33
C PRO A 427 -12.78 34.89 4.24
N ASP A 428 -13.41 35.97 3.78
CA ASP A 428 -12.89 36.89 2.76
C ASP A 428 -11.50 37.44 3.10
N ALA A 429 -11.26 37.80 4.36
CA ALA A 429 -10.00 38.35 4.85
C ALA A 429 -8.83 37.36 4.75
N TYR A 430 -9.11 36.05 4.66
CA TYR A 430 -8.08 35.03 4.43
C TYR A 430 -7.37 35.26 3.10
N TYR A 431 -8.12 35.65 2.07
CA TYR A 431 -7.59 35.83 0.73
C TYR A 431 -6.75 37.09 0.58
N ASP A 432 -6.63 37.92 1.62
CA ASP A 432 -5.75 39.09 1.63
C ASP A 432 -4.45 38.84 2.43
N LEU A 433 -4.27 37.66 3.02
CA LEU A 433 -3.12 37.33 3.86
C LEU A 433 -1.82 37.24 3.04
N PRO A 434 -0.80 38.08 3.34
CA PRO A 434 0.44 38.08 2.57
C PRO A 434 1.34 36.87 2.84
N CYS A 435 1.08 36.10 3.90
CA CYS A 435 1.86 34.92 4.27
C CYS A 435 1.50 33.66 3.49
N VAL A 436 0.35 33.61 2.81
CA VAL A 436 -0.11 32.41 2.11
C VAL A 436 0.61 32.25 0.77
N GLN A 437 1.51 31.26 0.71
CA GLN A 437 2.34 30.95 -0.47
C GLN A 437 1.86 29.70 -1.22
N VAL A 438 1.33 28.74 -0.47
CA VAL A 438 0.81 27.47 -0.94
C VAL A 438 -0.66 27.36 -0.53
N PHE A 439 -1.53 27.09 -1.50
CA PHE A 439 -2.94 26.86 -1.23
C PHE A 439 -3.28 25.41 -1.60
N ASP A 440 -3.56 24.60 -0.58
CA ASP A 440 -3.87 23.17 -0.72
C ASP A 440 -5.37 22.91 -0.56
N LEU A 441 -6.10 22.73 -1.67
CA LEU A 441 -7.54 22.44 -1.66
C LEU A 441 -7.87 21.05 -1.10
N ASN A 442 -6.87 20.21 -0.83
CA ASN A 442 -7.04 18.82 -0.38
C ASN A 442 -7.44 18.73 1.08
N GLN A 443 -7.10 19.74 1.88
CA GLN A 443 -7.32 19.73 3.32
C GLN A 443 -8.77 20.04 3.72
N TYR A 444 -9.64 20.36 2.75
CA TYR A 444 -10.93 20.98 3.02
C TYR A 444 -12.10 20.17 2.47
N GLU A 445 -12.57 19.09 3.10
CA GLU A 445 -13.61 18.18 2.55
C GLU A 445 -14.93 18.84 2.12
N ALA A 446 -15.29 20.01 2.67
CA ALA A 446 -16.58 20.69 2.43
C ALA A 446 -16.50 22.07 1.72
N ILE A 447 -15.32 22.53 1.29
CA ILE A 447 -15.18 23.87 0.68
C ILE A 447 -15.91 24.05 -0.65
N ASP A 448 -16.61 25.19 -0.80
CA ASP A 448 -17.09 25.67 -2.09
C ASP A 448 -15.87 26.07 -2.94
N VAL A 449 -15.46 25.12 -3.78
CA VAL A 449 -14.29 25.27 -4.62
C VAL A 449 -14.46 26.41 -5.63
N HIS A 450 -15.68 26.66 -6.13
CA HIS A 450 -15.92 27.72 -7.11
C HIS A 450 -15.70 29.10 -6.47
N HIS A 451 -16.22 29.30 -5.25
CA HIS A 451 -16.01 30.54 -4.51
C HIS A 451 -14.54 30.72 -4.14
N ALA A 452 -13.89 29.71 -3.55
CA ALA A 452 -12.50 29.80 -3.12
C ALA A 452 -11.54 30.14 -4.28
N LEU A 453 -11.70 29.46 -5.41
CA LEU A 453 -10.91 29.72 -6.62
C LEU A 453 -11.15 31.11 -7.18
N SER A 454 -12.37 31.65 -7.07
CA SER A 454 -12.65 33.03 -7.49
C SER A 454 -11.94 34.08 -6.65
N MET A 455 -11.54 33.76 -5.42
CA MET A 455 -10.94 34.70 -4.45
C MET A 455 -9.41 34.61 -4.38
N LEU A 456 -8.81 33.53 -4.89
CA LEU A 456 -7.36 33.32 -4.88
C LEU A 456 -6.54 34.45 -5.52
N HIS A 457 -7.12 35.24 -6.42
CA HIS A 457 -6.45 36.38 -7.05
C HIS A 457 -6.08 37.49 -6.05
N ARG A 458 -6.76 37.55 -4.89
CA ARG A 458 -6.49 38.50 -3.82
C ARG A 458 -5.22 38.16 -3.04
N LEU A 459 -4.77 36.89 -3.07
CA LEU A 459 -3.58 36.44 -2.35
C LEU A 459 -2.30 36.95 -3.04
N PRO A 460 -1.54 37.86 -2.41
CA PRO A 460 -0.48 38.57 -3.13
C PRO A 460 0.75 37.71 -3.42
N ASN A 461 1.00 36.67 -2.62
CA ASN A 461 2.21 35.84 -2.70
C ASN A 461 1.93 34.37 -3.07
N LEU A 462 0.71 34.05 -3.53
CA LEU A 462 0.34 32.71 -3.94
C LEU A 462 1.11 32.30 -5.20
N HIS A 463 1.91 31.24 -5.10
CA HIS A 463 2.67 30.70 -6.25
C HIS A 463 2.41 29.22 -6.53
N THR A 464 1.87 28.46 -5.56
CA THR A 464 1.59 27.02 -5.70
C THR A 464 0.14 26.70 -5.30
N LEU A 465 -0.56 25.98 -6.18
CA LEU A 465 -1.92 25.49 -5.96
C LEU A 465 -1.96 23.96 -6.06
N ILE A 466 -2.56 23.29 -5.07
CA ILE A 466 -2.69 21.82 -5.03
C ILE A 466 -4.17 21.42 -5.02
N PHE A 467 -4.55 20.45 -5.86
CA PHE A 467 -5.94 20.07 -6.11
C PHE A 467 -6.17 18.55 -6.28
N ASN A 468 -6.72 17.85 -5.27
CA ASN A 468 -6.82 16.37 -5.13
C ASN A 468 -8.24 15.85 -4.85
N LYS A 469 -9.30 16.65 -4.99
CA LYS A 469 -10.62 16.20 -4.53
C LYS A 469 -11.34 15.24 -5.49
N VAL A 470 -11.87 14.18 -4.88
CA VAL A 470 -12.70 13.05 -5.37
C VAL A 470 -14.08 13.47 -5.94
N ARG A 471 -14.25 14.71 -6.42
CA ARG A 471 -15.46 15.11 -7.16
C ARG A 471 -15.05 15.83 -8.43
N PRO A 472 -15.53 15.40 -9.60
CA PRO A 472 -15.12 15.96 -10.88
C PRO A 472 -15.60 17.41 -10.98
N LEU A 473 -14.70 18.38 -10.83
CA LEU A 473 -14.95 19.71 -11.34
C LEU A 473 -14.84 19.68 -12.87
N PRO A 474 -15.77 20.31 -13.61
CA PRO A 474 -15.69 20.38 -15.06
C PRO A 474 -14.35 20.97 -15.48
N ALA A 475 -13.64 20.23 -16.32
CA ALA A 475 -12.31 20.58 -16.81
C ALA A 475 -12.23 21.99 -17.44
N ALA A 476 -13.35 22.50 -17.97
CA ALA A 476 -13.46 23.84 -18.54
C ALA A 476 -13.41 24.97 -17.49
N ASP A 477 -13.96 24.75 -16.30
CA ASP A 477 -14.01 25.77 -15.24
C ASP A 477 -12.65 25.89 -14.54
N CYS A 478 -11.99 24.76 -14.29
CA CYS A 478 -10.60 24.71 -13.80
C CYS A 478 -9.66 25.58 -14.63
N ILE A 479 -9.79 25.54 -15.96
CA ILE A 479 -8.93 26.31 -16.86
C ILE A 479 -9.26 27.80 -16.84
N ARG A 480 -10.55 28.15 -16.78
CA ARG A 480 -10.97 29.54 -16.68
C ARG A 480 -10.38 30.22 -15.44
N TRP A 481 -10.30 29.52 -14.32
CA TRP A 481 -9.71 30.05 -13.09
C TRP A 481 -8.20 30.16 -13.15
N LEU A 482 -7.51 29.12 -13.66
CA LEU A 482 -6.05 29.18 -13.80
C LEU A 482 -5.60 30.35 -14.70
N GLN A 483 -6.41 30.74 -15.68
CA GLN A 483 -6.16 31.95 -16.51
C GLN A 483 -6.27 33.26 -15.71
N GLN A 484 -7.08 33.30 -14.67
CA GLN A 484 -7.33 34.48 -13.84
C GLN A 484 -6.28 34.67 -12.72
N LEU A 485 -5.33 33.73 -12.57
CA LEU A 485 -4.28 33.76 -11.54
C LEU A 485 -2.89 33.99 -12.17
N PRO A 486 -2.52 35.23 -12.52
CA PRO A 486 -1.29 35.52 -13.28
C PRO A 486 0.00 35.31 -12.48
N ARG A 487 -0.07 35.26 -11.14
CA ARG A 487 1.09 35.05 -10.25
C ARG A 487 1.36 33.57 -9.96
N LEU A 488 0.42 32.70 -10.29
CA LEU A 488 0.55 31.27 -10.05
C LEU A 488 1.63 30.69 -10.98
N LYS A 489 2.59 29.98 -10.39
CA LYS A 489 3.69 29.34 -11.12
C LYS A 489 3.52 27.84 -11.22
N GLU A 490 3.00 27.21 -10.17
CA GLU A 490 2.88 25.78 -10.07
C GLU A 490 1.45 25.35 -9.76
N VAL A 491 0.98 24.32 -10.47
CA VAL A 491 -0.29 23.66 -10.19
C VAL A 491 -0.10 22.16 -10.15
N THR A 492 -0.67 21.53 -9.12
CA THR A 492 -0.77 20.07 -9.02
C THR A 492 -2.23 19.67 -9.14
N LEU A 493 -2.54 18.92 -10.21
CA LEU A 493 -3.88 18.46 -10.52
C LEU A 493 -3.93 16.93 -10.39
N TYR A 494 -5.00 16.42 -9.79
CA TYR A 494 -5.31 15.00 -9.75
C TYR A 494 -6.53 14.72 -10.64
N PRO A 495 -6.33 14.54 -11.96
CA PRO A 495 -7.44 14.31 -12.89
C PRO A 495 -8.11 12.95 -12.63
N ASP A 496 -9.42 12.99 -12.38
CA ASP A 496 -10.31 11.83 -12.38
C ASP A 496 -10.76 11.43 -13.81
N GLU A 497 -11.54 10.34 -13.86
CA GLU A 497 -11.49 9.21 -14.79
C GLU A 497 -11.53 9.38 -16.32
N GLN A 498 -11.67 10.54 -16.98
CA GLN A 498 -11.88 10.49 -18.46
C GLN A 498 -11.17 11.48 -19.38
N THR A 499 -10.80 12.71 -19.04
CA THR A 499 -10.02 13.55 -19.99
C THR A 499 -9.27 14.70 -19.32
N VAL A 500 -7.99 14.85 -19.64
CA VAL A 500 -7.25 16.10 -19.40
C VAL A 500 -7.78 17.17 -20.38
N PRO A 501 -8.19 18.37 -19.97
CA PRO A 501 -8.72 19.38 -20.90
C PRO A 501 -7.65 19.86 -21.88
N ALA A 502 -7.99 19.93 -23.17
CA ALA A 502 -7.11 20.42 -24.23
C ALA A 502 -6.56 21.82 -23.95
N SER A 503 -7.37 22.65 -23.27
CA SER A 503 -7.06 24.04 -22.93
C SER A 503 -5.93 24.19 -21.89
N LEU A 504 -5.48 23.14 -21.20
CA LEU A 504 -4.29 23.16 -20.33
C LEU A 504 -3.03 23.56 -21.09
N ALA A 505 -2.95 23.16 -22.37
CA ALA A 505 -1.81 23.48 -23.22
C ALA A 505 -1.67 24.99 -23.51
N GLY A 506 -2.75 25.76 -23.29
CA GLY A 506 -2.83 27.19 -23.58
C GLY A 506 -2.55 28.13 -22.41
N LEU A 507 -1.94 27.66 -21.31
CA LEU A 507 -1.62 28.46 -20.11
C LEU A 507 -0.12 28.81 -20.06
N PRO A 508 0.32 29.94 -20.63
CA PRO A 508 1.74 30.25 -20.80
C PRO A 508 2.45 30.75 -19.54
N HIS A 509 1.71 31.16 -18.50
CA HIS A 509 2.24 31.69 -17.24
C HIS A 509 2.61 30.60 -16.24
N LEU A 510 2.04 29.40 -16.35
CA LEU A 510 2.37 28.27 -15.48
C LEU A 510 3.72 27.67 -15.89
N GLU A 511 4.67 27.62 -14.94
CA GLU A 511 5.99 27.01 -15.09
C GLU A 511 5.91 25.48 -14.96
N HIS A 512 5.08 24.98 -14.02
CA HIS A 512 4.92 23.55 -13.77
C HIS A 512 3.44 23.14 -13.61
N ILE A 513 2.98 22.28 -14.51
CA ILE A 513 1.69 21.59 -14.46
C ILE A 513 1.97 20.13 -14.13
N ARG A 514 1.73 19.75 -12.87
CA ARG A 514 1.90 18.36 -12.42
C ARG A 514 0.57 17.64 -12.49
N LEU A 515 0.54 16.54 -13.25
CA LEU A 515 -0.62 15.65 -13.30
C LEU A 515 -0.31 14.40 -12.47
N PHE A 516 -1.01 14.26 -11.35
CA PHE A 516 -0.90 13.11 -10.45
C PHE A 516 -2.10 12.17 -10.63
N TRP A 517 -1.87 10.86 -10.67
CA TRP A 517 -2.94 9.86 -10.75
C TRP A 517 -2.87 9.01 -9.49
N ASN A 518 -4.02 8.62 -8.92
CA ASN A 518 -4.03 7.72 -7.76
C ASN A 518 -3.31 6.38 -8.08
N GLU A 519 -2.57 5.82 -7.14
CA GLU A 519 -1.92 4.49 -7.27
C GLU A 519 -2.92 3.37 -7.58
N HIS A 520 -4.17 3.56 -7.17
CA HIS A 520 -5.29 2.64 -7.44
C HIS A 520 -5.92 2.80 -8.83
N TYR A 521 -5.45 3.77 -9.63
CA TYR A 521 -5.96 4.00 -10.98
C TYR A 521 -5.14 3.21 -12.01
N TRP A 522 -5.78 2.18 -12.60
CA TRP A 522 -5.12 1.19 -13.47
C TRP A 522 -5.30 1.46 -14.97
N GLY A 523 -6.03 2.52 -15.36
CA GLY A 523 -6.27 2.94 -16.75
C GLY A 523 -5.17 3.87 -17.30
N ILE A 524 -5.00 3.91 -18.64
CA ILE A 524 -4.16 4.91 -19.29
C ILE A 524 -4.94 6.23 -19.34
N PRO A 525 -4.44 7.33 -18.76
CA PRO A 525 -5.11 8.62 -18.82
C PRO A 525 -5.28 9.09 -20.26
N HIS A 526 -6.44 9.68 -20.57
CA HIS A 526 -6.67 10.29 -21.88
C HIS A 526 -6.06 11.70 -21.92
N LEU A 527 -4.89 11.82 -22.55
CA LEU A 527 -4.28 13.12 -22.89
C LEU A 527 -4.71 13.54 -24.30
N PRO A 528 -5.38 14.68 -24.48
CA PRO A 528 -5.83 15.14 -25.79
C PRO A 528 -4.66 15.62 -26.63
N PRO A 529 -4.71 15.56 -27.98
CA PRO A 529 -3.56 15.88 -28.83
C PRO A 529 -2.97 17.27 -28.58
N ALA A 530 -3.82 18.23 -28.20
CA ALA A 530 -3.44 19.61 -27.91
C ALA A 530 -2.32 19.74 -26.87
N VAL A 531 -2.16 18.78 -25.93
CA VAL A 531 -1.07 18.82 -24.94
C VAL A 531 0.32 18.75 -25.59
N ALA A 532 0.42 18.24 -26.81
CA ALA A 532 1.65 18.24 -27.61
C ALA A 532 2.25 19.63 -27.82
N ASN A 533 1.45 20.69 -27.63
CA ASN A 533 1.86 22.08 -27.82
C ASN A 533 2.37 22.76 -26.52
N THR A 534 2.41 22.05 -25.39
CA THR A 534 3.01 22.56 -24.15
C THR A 534 4.51 22.84 -24.28
N ARG A 535 5.04 23.77 -23.46
CA ARG A 535 6.48 24.08 -23.44
C ARG A 535 7.27 22.89 -22.87
N PRO A 536 8.54 22.71 -23.27
CA PRO A 536 9.39 21.67 -22.68
C PRO A 536 9.47 21.80 -21.15
N GLY A 537 9.26 20.71 -20.43
CA GLY A 537 9.29 20.67 -18.96
C GLY A 537 8.08 21.29 -18.24
N GLN A 538 7.14 21.91 -18.98
CA GLN A 538 5.95 22.53 -18.42
C GLN A 538 4.96 21.49 -17.89
N LEU A 539 4.77 20.38 -18.61
CA LEU A 539 3.93 19.27 -18.18
C LEU A 539 4.78 18.18 -17.54
N VAL A 540 4.51 17.88 -16.26
CA VAL A 540 5.19 16.84 -15.50
C VAL A 540 4.21 15.70 -15.27
N LEU A 541 4.51 14.54 -15.88
CA LEU A 541 3.77 13.29 -15.72
C LEU A 541 4.44 12.43 -14.65
N GLU A 542 3.66 11.78 -13.80
CA GLU A 542 4.16 10.80 -12.84
C GLU A 542 4.99 9.67 -13.49
N ASN A 543 5.89 9.08 -12.72
CA ASN A 543 6.76 7.98 -13.17
C ASN A 543 6.05 6.62 -13.19
N LYS A 544 4.86 6.53 -13.80
CA LYS A 544 4.10 5.28 -13.95
C LYS A 544 4.45 4.51 -15.23
N PRO A 545 4.50 3.17 -15.21
CA PRO A 545 4.77 2.35 -16.39
C PRO A 545 3.77 2.59 -17.54
N SER A 546 2.49 2.82 -17.23
CA SER A 546 1.42 3.11 -18.19
C SER A 546 1.65 4.42 -18.97
N MET A 547 2.39 5.38 -18.41
CA MET A 547 2.68 6.68 -19.03
C MET A 547 3.90 6.66 -19.97
N LYS A 548 4.50 5.49 -20.21
CA LYS A 548 5.72 5.37 -21.04
C LYS A 548 5.52 5.85 -22.48
N ALA A 549 4.35 5.59 -23.08
CA ALA A 549 4.04 6.03 -24.44
C ALA A 549 3.92 7.56 -24.54
N TYR A 550 3.23 8.20 -23.60
CA TYR A 550 3.11 9.66 -23.56
C TYR A 550 4.44 10.34 -23.30
N ARG A 551 5.24 9.84 -22.35
CA ARG A 551 6.58 10.38 -22.09
C ARG A 551 7.48 10.27 -23.31
N HIS A 552 7.46 9.13 -23.99
CA HIS A 552 8.19 8.96 -25.23
C HIS A 552 7.71 9.95 -26.31
N ALA A 553 6.40 10.14 -26.46
CA ALA A 553 5.85 11.12 -27.38
C ALA A 553 6.35 12.55 -27.08
N PHE A 554 6.30 12.96 -25.81
CA PHE A 554 6.79 14.27 -25.37
C PHE A 554 8.30 14.45 -25.56
N GLU A 555 9.10 13.45 -25.22
CA GLU A 555 10.56 13.45 -25.44
C GLU A 555 10.89 13.65 -26.93
N VAL A 556 10.19 12.94 -27.83
CA VAL A 556 10.40 13.08 -29.27
C VAL A 556 9.96 14.46 -29.77
N LEU A 557 8.79 14.94 -29.33
CA LEU A 557 8.26 16.28 -29.70
C LEU A 557 9.15 17.43 -29.21
N GLN A 558 9.82 17.25 -28.07
CA GLN A 558 10.75 18.24 -27.49
C GLN A 558 12.12 18.18 -28.19
N ASN A 559 12.66 16.98 -28.42
CA ASN A 559 14.03 16.81 -28.93
C ASN A 559 14.17 17.00 -30.45
N ARG A 560 13.10 16.85 -31.23
CA ARG A 560 13.17 16.79 -32.70
C ARG A 560 12.61 18.02 -33.43
N GLN A 561 12.36 19.12 -32.71
CA GLN A 561 11.90 20.42 -33.26
C GLN A 561 10.75 20.31 -34.28
N ILE A 562 9.74 19.47 -34.04
CA ILE A 562 8.55 19.39 -34.89
C ILE A 562 7.77 20.71 -34.75
N THR A 563 7.65 21.45 -35.85
CA THR A 563 6.96 22.76 -35.92
C THR A 563 5.55 22.62 -36.50
N GLY A 564 4.62 23.45 -36.02
CA GLY A 564 3.22 23.48 -36.48
C GLY A 564 2.28 22.67 -35.59
N THR A 565 1.19 23.31 -35.15
CA THR A 565 0.22 22.77 -34.17
C THR A 565 -0.38 21.44 -34.63
N ALA A 566 -0.93 21.39 -35.85
CA ALA A 566 -1.56 20.19 -36.39
C ALA A 566 -0.56 19.03 -36.56
N THR A 567 0.68 19.34 -36.95
CA THR A 567 1.76 18.37 -37.13
C THR A 567 2.20 17.77 -35.80
N ARG A 568 2.35 18.61 -34.76
CA ARG A 568 2.69 18.14 -33.40
C ARG A 568 1.60 17.27 -32.81
N GLU A 569 0.34 17.63 -33.01
CA GLU A 569 -0.82 16.82 -32.58
C GLU A 569 -0.87 15.47 -33.30
N LEU A 570 -0.67 15.44 -34.61
CA LEU A 570 -0.62 14.20 -35.39
C LEU A 570 0.54 13.29 -34.94
N ALA A 571 1.73 13.86 -34.75
CA ALA A 571 2.90 13.15 -34.25
C ALA A 571 2.65 12.59 -32.85
N PHE A 572 1.99 13.37 -31.97
CA PHE A 572 1.58 12.91 -30.65
C PHE A 572 0.63 11.70 -30.74
N CYS A 573 -0.43 11.76 -31.56
CA CYS A 573 -1.37 10.64 -31.71
C CYS A 573 -0.68 9.36 -32.18
N LEU A 574 0.24 9.47 -33.15
CA LEU A 574 1.01 8.33 -33.67
C LEU A 574 1.98 7.74 -32.63
N LEU A 575 2.70 8.58 -31.89
CA LEU A 575 3.69 8.15 -30.88
C LEU A 575 3.03 7.64 -29.60
N ALA A 576 1.92 8.26 -29.18
CA ALA A 576 1.11 7.86 -28.03
C ALA A 576 0.14 6.72 -28.35
N ARG A 577 0.10 6.23 -29.60
CA ARG A 577 -0.76 5.13 -30.08
C ARG A 577 -2.26 5.39 -29.90
N ARG A 578 -2.70 6.63 -30.08
CA ARG A 578 -4.10 7.05 -29.97
C ARG A 578 -4.81 6.94 -31.33
N TYR A 579 -5.05 5.70 -31.79
CA TYR A 579 -5.65 5.43 -33.09
C TYR A 579 -7.11 5.92 -33.21
N ASP A 580 -7.86 5.94 -32.11
CA ASP A 580 -9.24 6.45 -32.12
C ASP A 580 -9.30 7.95 -32.45
N GLU A 581 -8.39 8.75 -31.89
CA GLU A 581 -8.27 10.18 -32.20
C GLU A 581 -7.69 10.40 -33.60
N LEU A 582 -6.79 9.52 -34.03
CA LEU A 582 -6.23 9.53 -35.38
C LEU A 582 -7.34 9.33 -36.43
N LYS A 583 -8.27 8.39 -36.18
CA LYS A 583 -9.40 8.07 -37.07
C LYS A 583 -10.34 9.25 -37.29
N GLN A 584 -10.59 10.05 -36.26
CA GLN A 584 -11.42 11.25 -36.37
C GLN A 584 -10.75 12.38 -37.18
N ARG A 585 -9.42 12.37 -37.28
CA ARG A 585 -8.61 13.42 -37.90
C ARG A 585 -8.13 13.08 -39.31
N VAL A 586 -8.06 11.80 -39.65
CA VAL A 586 -7.60 11.33 -40.95
C VAL A 586 -8.80 11.20 -41.91
N PRO A 587 -8.82 11.92 -43.04
CA PRO A 587 -9.91 11.80 -44.01
C PRO A 587 -9.97 10.42 -44.64
N TRP A 588 -11.16 10.00 -45.08
CA TRP A 588 -11.36 8.73 -45.77
C TRP A 588 -10.59 8.71 -47.11
N PRO A 589 -9.63 7.79 -47.31
CA PRO A 589 -8.70 7.87 -48.45
C PRO A 589 -9.17 7.08 -49.70
N PHE A 590 -10.29 6.37 -49.63
CA PHE A 590 -10.79 5.55 -50.74
C PHE A 590 -11.92 6.24 -51.50
N THR A 591 -12.07 5.92 -52.79
CA THR A 591 -13.26 6.30 -53.57
C THR A 591 -14.52 5.58 -53.03
N PRO A 592 -15.73 6.01 -53.41
CA PRO A 592 -16.97 5.31 -53.05
C PRO A 592 -16.97 3.82 -53.43
N GLU A 593 -16.27 3.45 -54.50
CA GLU A 593 -16.08 2.08 -54.98
C GLU A 593 -14.97 1.31 -54.22
N GLY A 594 -14.34 1.94 -53.23
CA GLY A 594 -13.29 1.32 -52.40
C GLY A 594 -11.90 1.25 -53.04
N GLN A 595 -11.65 2.04 -54.09
CA GLN A 595 -10.36 2.08 -54.82
C GLN A 595 -9.44 3.22 -54.34
N LEU A 596 -8.15 3.08 -54.62
CA LEU A 596 -7.05 4.04 -54.37
C LEU A 596 -6.24 4.25 -55.68
N PRO A 597 -6.88 4.69 -56.78
CA PRO A 597 -6.23 4.74 -58.09
C PRO A 597 -5.12 5.80 -58.13
N GLY A 598 -3.92 5.39 -58.57
CA GLY A 598 -2.77 6.29 -58.73
C GLY A 598 -2.03 6.64 -57.43
N ALA A 599 -2.44 6.06 -56.29
CA ALA A 599 -1.77 6.26 -55.01
C ALA A 599 -0.40 5.55 -54.95
N GLN A 600 0.64 6.25 -54.53
CA GLN A 600 1.95 5.69 -54.18
C GLN A 600 1.98 5.48 -52.67
N VAL A 601 1.79 4.23 -52.22
CA VAL A 601 1.61 3.89 -50.80
C VAL A 601 2.93 3.39 -50.19
N TYR A 602 3.41 4.09 -49.18
CA TYR A 602 4.47 3.59 -48.29
C TYR A 602 3.85 2.90 -47.07
N ILE A 603 4.40 1.77 -46.65
CA ILE A 603 3.90 1.00 -45.50
C ILE A 603 4.77 1.30 -44.29
N ALA A 604 4.26 2.10 -43.36
CA ALA A 604 4.91 2.47 -42.11
C ALA A 604 4.34 1.65 -40.93
N GLY A 605 5.17 0.81 -40.32
CA GLY A 605 4.76 -0.11 -39.24
C GLY A 605 4.27 -1.48 -39.73
N GLU A 606 3.90 -2.35 -38.80
CA GLU A 606 3.45 -3.72 -39.09
C GLU A 606 1.92 -3.83 -39.10
N PRO A 607 1.30 -4.43 -40.14
CA PRO A 607 -0.15 -4.65 -40.18
C PRO A 607 -0.58 -5.75 -39.19
N THR A 608 -1.74 -5.56 -38.57
CA THR A 608 -2.32 -6.52 -37.60
C THR A 608 -3.31 -7.49 -38.24
N LEU A 609 -3.96 -7.06 -39.33
CA LEU A 609 -5.00 -7.82 -40.02
C LEU A 609 -4.46 -8.96 -40.87
N CYS A 610 -3.26 -8.83 -41.43
CA CYS A 610 -2.71 -9.78 -42.37
C CYS A 610 -1.19 -9.63 -42.53
N THR A 611 -0.56 -10.55 -43.26
CA THR A 611 0.87 -10.43 -43.58
C THR A 611 1.14 -9.25 -44.51
N ARG A 612 2.34 -8.66 -44.44
CA ARG A 612 2.73 -7.54 -45.31
C ARG A 612 2.61 -7.87 -46.80
N LYS A 613 2.81 -9.14 -47.18
CA LYS A 613 2.62 -9.63 -48.56
C LYS A 613 1.14 -9.59 -48.96
N ALA A 614 0.24 -10.04 -48.07
CA ALA A 614 -1.20 -9.97 -48.29
C ALA A 614 -1.68 -8.51 -48.36
N LEU A 615 -1.24 -7.64 -47.44
CA LEU A 615 -1.58 -6.21 -47.47
C LEU A 615 -1.18 -5.55 -48.80
N LYS A 616 0.04 -5.81 -49.29
CA LYS A 616 0.50 -5.30 -50.59
C LYS A 616 -0.42 -5.75 -51.72
N ALA A 617 -0.83 -7.02 -51.73
CA ALA A 617 -1.75 -7.54 -52.73
C ALA A 617 -3.12 -6.85 -52.67
N VAL A 618 -3.68 -6.63 -51.47
CA VAL A 618 -4.97 -5.93 -51.29
C VAL A 618 -4.89 -4.48 -51.77
N LEU A 619 -3.81 -3.76 -51.43
CA LEU A 619 -3.62 -2.37 -51.87
C LEU A 619 -3.42 -2.27 -53.39
N GLN A 620 -2.68 -3.21 -53.99
CA GLN A 620 -2.49 -3.28 -55.45
C GLN A 620 -3.78 -3.61 -56.19
N GLN A 621 -4.60 -4.54 -55.67
CA GLN A 621 -5.92 -4.85 -56.23
C GLN A 621 -6.86 -3.64 -56.20
N ARG A 622 -6.66 -2.72 -55.24
CA ARG A 622 -7.40 -1.47 -55.14
C ARG A 622 -6.81 -0.33 -55.98
N GLY A 623 -5.79 -0.57 -56.80
CA GLY A 623 -5.23 0.42 -57.73
C GLY A 623 -4.06 1.26 -57.19
N ALA A 624 -3.49 0.90 -56.03
CA ALA A 624 -2.34 1.57 -55.45
C ALA A 624 -1.00 0.91 -55.84
N ALA A 625 0.05 1.71 -56.05
CA ALA A 625 1.43 1.26 -56.23
C ALA A 625 2.21 1.36 -54.91
N ILE A 626 3.01 0.34 -54.58
CA ILE A 626 3.78 0.31 -53.32
C ILE A 626 5.18 0.87 -53.53
N VAL A 627 5.57 1.87 -52.73
CA VAL A 627 6.90 2.51 -52.80
C VAL A 627 7.78 2.14 -51.61
N GLY A 628 9.10 2.15 -51.85
CA GLY A 628 10.12 1.79 -50.84
C GLY A 628 10.58 2.95 -49.95
N GLU A 629 10.35 4.19 -50.38
CA GLU A 629 10.78 5.40 -49.66
C GLU A 629 9.60 6.33 -49.41
N ILE A 630 9.58 6.95 -48.22
CA ILE A 630 8.51 7.88 -47.82
C ILE A 630 8.46 9.14 -48.69
N ALA A 631 9.60 9.59 -49.21
CA ALA A 631 9.71 10.76 -50.08
C ALA A 631 9.00 10.58 -51.43
N ALA A 632 8.82 9.33 -51.89
CA ALA A 632 8.12 8.99 -53.12
C ALA A 632 6.63 8.66 -52.90
N ALA A 633 6.15 8.73 -51.66
CA ALA A 633 4.81 8.32 -51.29
C ALA A 633 3.81 9.48 -51.36
N THR A 634 2.63 9.22 -51.93
CA THR A 634 1.46 10.13 -51.79
C THR A 634 0.58 9.72 -50.62
N HIS A 635 0.64 8.44 -50.23
CA HIS A 635 -0.13 7.87 -49.13
C HIS A 635 0.77 7.03 -48.22
N VAL A 636 0.46 6.98 -46.93
CA VAL A 636 1.17 6.16 -45.96
C VAL A 636 0.20 5.28 -45.20
N PHE A 637 0.37 3.98 -45.33
CA PHE A 637 -0.33 3.02 -44.47
C PHE A 637 0.31 3.02 -43.08
N VAL A 638 -0.50 3.20 -42.04
CA VAL A 638 -0.07 3.21 -40.64
C VAL A 638 -0.44 1.90 -39.97
N GLY A 639 0.57 1.06 -39.71
CA GLY A 639 0.44 -0.17 -38.93
C GLY A 639 0.69 0.02 -37.43
N GLN A 640 0.62 -1.08 -36.67
CA GLN A 640 1.09 -1.10 -35.29
C GLN A 640 2.61 -0.90 -35.24
N HIS A 641 3.08 -0.22 -34.20
CA HIS A 641 4.51 0.02 -33.92
C HIS A 641 5.26 0.91 -34.93
N ILE A 642 4.66 2.03 -35.36
CA ILE A 642 5.39 3.05 -36.12
C ILE A 642 6.59 3.61 -35.33
N SER A 643 7.75 3.75 -35.99
CA SER A 643 8.97 4.26 -35.34
C SER A 643 8.95 5.78 -35.20
N ALA A 644 9.60 6.33 -34.17
CA ALA A 644 9.70 7.78 -33.98
C ALA A 644 10.36 8.48 -35.17
N THR A 645 11.34 7.84 -35.80
CA THR A 645 11.99 8.33 -37.02
C THR A 645 11.00 8.43 -38.18
N ALA A 646 10.15 7.42 -38.37
CA ALA A 646 9.11 7.44 -39.40
C ALA A 646 8.07 8.53 -39.12
N VAL A 647 7.65 8.73 -37.86
CA VAL A 647 6.71 9.81 -37.49
C VAL A 647 7.31 11.20 -37.76
N VAL A 648 8.59 11.41 -37.48
CA VAL A 648 9.29 12.67 -37.80
C VAL A 648 9.34 12.90 -39.31
N GLN A 649 9.61 11.86 -40.11
CA GLN A 649 9.60 11.95 -41.57
C GLN A 649 8.19 12.25 -42.11
N LEU A 650 7.15 11.62 -41.58
CA LEU A 650 5.74 11.89 -41.93
C LEU A 650 5.35 13.34 -41.64
N SER A 651 5.86 13.89 -40.54
CA SER A 651 5.60 15.26 -40.12
C SER A 651 6.18 16.32 -41.08
N GLY A 652 7.15 15.94 -41.92
CA GLY A 652 7.81 16.82 -42.88
C GLY A 652 7.30 16.72 -44.33
N HIS A 653 6.39 15.80 -44.63
CA HIS A 653 5.88 15.56 -46.00
C HIS A 653 4.35 15.60 -46.05
N PRO A 654 3.73 16.23 -47.08
CA PRO A 654 2.29 16.24 -47.26
C PRO A 654 1.80 14.89 -47.80
N VAL A 655 1.53 13.94 -46.90
CA VAL A 655 1.05 12.59 -47.25
C VAL A 655 -0.33 12.32 -46.65
N GLN A 656 -1.17 11.54 -47.35
CA GLN A 656 -2.45 11.07 -46.80
C GLN A 656 -2.26 9.77 -46.01
N LEU A 657 -2.90 9.65 -44.85
CA LEU A 657 -2.78 8.45 -44.01
C LEU A 657 -3.86 7.42 -44.37
N VAL A 658 -3.46 6.17 -44.50
CA VAL A 658 -4.35 5.02 -44.67
C VAL A 658 -4.32 4.20 -43.39
N LEU A 659 -5.44 4.14 -42.68
CA LEU A 659 -5.58 3.39 -41.43
C LEU A 659 -6.08 1.99 -41.71
N GLU A 660 -5.71 1.05 -40.83
CA GLU A 660 -6.10 -0.34 -40.93
C GLU A 660 -7.63 -0.55 -40.88
N ASP A 661 -8.34 0.24 -40.08
CA ASP A 661 -9.81 0.24 -40.01
C ASP A 661 -10.50 0.64 -41.32
N HIS A 662 -9.86 1.48 -42.15
CA HIS A 662 -10.42 1.85 -43.45
C HIS A 662 -10.50 0.63 -44.39
N LEU A 663 -9.66 -0.39 -44.18
CA LEU A 663 -9.69 -1.64 -44.94
C LEU A 663 -10.76 -2.61 -44.42
N LYS A 664 -11.03 -2.63 -43.10
CA LYS A 664 -12.01 -3.54 -42.46
C LYS A 664 -13.47 -3.23 -42.82
N ALA A 665 -13.82 -1.95 -42.93
CA ALA A 665 -15.21 -1.49 -43.07
C ALA A 665 -15.91 -1.97 -44.36
N GLN A 666 -15.17 -2.54 -45.32
CA GLN A 666 -15.72 -2.98 -46.61
C GLN A 666 -15.68 -4.50 -46.85
N THR A 667 -15.07 -5.34 -45.99
CA THR A 667 -14.75 -6.75 -46.34
C THR A 667 -15.37 -7.85 -45.47
N TRP A 668 -16.03 -7.57 -44.33
CA TRP A 668 -16.39 -8.62 -43.36
C TRP A 668 -17.85 -8.69 -42.90
N LYS A 669 -18.80 -8.16 -43.67
CA LYS A 669 -20.21 -8.11 -43.23
C LYS A 669 -21.05 -9.39 -43.44
N GLU A 670 -20.57 -10.45 -44.11
CA GLU A 670 -21.53 -11.47 -44.60
C GLU A 670 -21.31 -12.95 -44.25
N GLU A 671 -20.33 -13.37 -43.45
CA GLU A 671 -20.26 -14.79 -43.04
C GLU A 671 -19.77 -14.95 -41.59
N ALA A 672 -20.66 -15.40 -40.69
CA ALA A 672 -20.32 -15.89 -39.35
C ALA A 672 -20.59 -17.40 -39.26
N PRO A 673 -19.67 -18.28 -39.72
CA PRO A 673 -19.97 -19.70 -39.95
C PRO A 673 -19.85 -20.63 -38.73
N PHE A 674 -19.68 -20.13 -37.50
CA PHE A 674 -18.94 -20.90 -36.49
C PHE A 674 -19.63 -21.24 -35.16
N LEU A 675 -20.89 -20.86 -34.95
CA LEU A 675 -21.63 -21.26 -33.74
C LEU A 675 -22.30 -22.61 -33.96
N MET A 676 -21.88 -23.65 -33.22
CA MET A 676 -22.66 -24.88 -33.13
C MET A 676 -23.96 -24.63 -32.35
N GLU A 677 -25.09 -25.15 -32.85
CA GLU A 677 -26.36 -25.19 -32.09
C GLU A 677 -26.20 -25.98 -30.78
N GLU A 678 -27.07 -25.71 -29.80
CA GLU A 678 -27.01 -26.19 -28.41
C GLU A 678 -26.96 -27.74 -28.21
N GLY A 679 -26.96 -28.55 -29.28
CA GLY A 679 -26.89 -30.02 -29.27
C GLY A 679 -25.49 -30.65 -29.06
N GLY A 680 -24.42 -29.87 -28.89
CA GLY A 680 -23.04 -30.37 -28.76
C GLY A 680 -22.63 -30.98 -27.41
N GLN A 681 -23.56 -31.50 -26.60
CA GLN A 681 -23.28 -31.96 -25.22
C GLN A 681 -22.22 -33.08 -25.15
N GLU A 682 -22.19 -33.98 -26.13
CA GLU A 682 -21.21 -35.07 -26.16
C GLU A 682 -19.79 -34.54 -26.39
N LEU A 683 -19.63 -33.56 -27.29
CA LEU A 683 -18.34 -32.90 -27.53
C LEU A 683 -17.87 -32.11 -26.31
N VAL A 684 -18.78 -31.34 -25.68
CA VAL A 684 -18.47 -30.60 -24.45
C VAL A 684 -18.04 -31.55 -23.34
N SER A 685 -18.73 -32.68 -23.16
CA SER A 685 -18.38 -33.69 -22.16
C SER A 685 -17.01 -34.33 -22.42
N GLN A 686 -16.72 -34.67 -23.69
CA GLN A 686 -15.43 -35.21 -24.09
C GLN A 686 -14.29 -34.19 -23.84
N VAL A 687 -14.46 -32.94 -24.27
CA VAL A 687 -13.46 -31.88 -24.06
C VAL A 687 -13.28 -31.58 -22.58
N THR A 688 -14.36 -31.52 -21.80
CA THR A 688 -14.30 -31.28 -20.34
C THR A 688 -13.55 -32.41 -19.62
N ARG A 689 -13.74 -33.67 -20.04
CA ARG A 689 -12.97 -34.82 -19.52
C ARG A 689 -11.48 -34.71 -19.87
N LEU A 690 -11.16 -34.31 -21.10
CA LEU A 690 -9.77 -34.10 -21.52
C LEU A 690 -9.11 -32.92 -20.80
N LEU A 691 -9.84 -31.82 -20.56
CA LEU A 691 -9.37 -30.66 -19.80
C LEU A 691 -9.06 -31.00 -18.34
N LYS A 692 -9.81 -31.94 -17.76
CA LYS A 692 -9.60 -32.46 -16.39
C LYS A 692 -8.48 -33.50 -16.28
N THR A 693 -7.97 -34.01 -17.40
CA THR A 693 -6.95 -35.06 -17.44
C THR A 693 -5.58 -34.46 -17.75
N ASP A 694 -4.61 -34.68 -16.87
CA ASP A 694 -3.28 -34.11 -17.03
C ASP A 694 -2.62 -34.59 -18.34
N GLY A 695 -1.99 -33.65 -19.06
CA GLY A 695 -1.30 -33.93 -20.32
C GLY A 695 -2.20 -34.18 -21.54
N LYS A 696 -3.53 -34.09 -21.42
CA LYS A 696 -4.48 -34.29 -22.54
C LYS A 696 -5.02 -33.01 -23.17
N LEU A 697 -4.53 -31.85 -22.74
CA LEU A 697 -4.95 -30.55 -23.24
C LEU A 697 -4.70 -30.31 -24.75
N PRO A 698 -3.57 -30.74 -25.35
CA PRO A 698 -3.39 -30.65 -26.81
C PRO A 698 -4.44 -31.45 -27.59
N LEU A 699 -4.84 -32.61 -27.08
CA LEU A 699 -5.91 -33.42 -27.68
C LEU A 699 -7.27 -32.71 -27.57
N ALA A 700 -7.52 -32.01 -26.46
CA ALA A 700 -8.72 -31.19 -26.30
C ALA A 700 -8.79 -30.05 -27.35
N LEU A 701 -7.67 -29.36 -27.60
CA LEU A 701 -7.60 -28.30 -28.63
C LEU A 701 -7.79 -28.86 -30.05
N GLN A 702 -7.24 -30.04 -30.35
CA GLN A 702 -7.47 -30.73 -31.62
C GLN A 702 -8.95 -31.08 -31.83
N VAL A 703 -9.62 -31.60 -30.81
CA VAL A 703 -11.05 -31.92 -30.86
C VAL A 703 -11.89 -30.67 -31.11
N ILE A 704 -11.58 -29.55 -30.45
CA ILE A 704 -12.26 -28.26 -30.69
C ILE A 704 -12.01 -27.75 -32.12
N SER A 705 -10.79 -27.92 -32.64
CA SER A 705 -10.42 -27.43 -33.98
C SER A 705 -11.24 -28.07 -35.11
N GLY A 706 -11.64 -29.34 -34.95
CA GLY A 706 -12.42 -30.10 -35.92
C GLY A 706 -13.93 -30.08 -35.68
N GLY A 707 -14.39 -29.75 -34.47
CA GLY A 707 -15.80 -29.78 -34.08
C GLY A 707 -16.54 -28.45 -34.13
N GLY A 708 -15.87 -27.30 -34.02
CA GLY A 708 -16.52 -25.99 -33.80
C GLY A 708 -16.61 -25.63 -32.31
N ALA A 709 -17.18 -24.46 -31.98
CA ALA A 709 -17.25 -23.98 -30.60
C ALA A 709 -18.63 -23.46 -30.21
N ASN A 710 -19.06 -23.77 -28.98
CA ASN A 710 -20.21 -23.17 -28.32
C ASN A 710 -19.74 -22.34 -27.11
N ARG A 711 -20.68 -21.73 -26.36
CA ARG A 711 -20.38 -20.86 -25.22
C ARG A 711 -19.39 -21.47 -24.20
N VAL A 712 -19.53 -22.75 -23.88
CA VAL A 712 -18.64 -23.47 -22.94
C VAL A 712 -17.22 -23.63 -23.52
N LEU A 713 -17.12 -24.05 -24.79
CA LEU A 713 -15.82 -24.24 -25.46
C LEU A 713 -15.10 -22.91 -25.71
N ILE A 714 -15.82 -21.84 -26.05
CA ILE A 714 -15.28 -20.48 -26.16
C ILE A 714 -14.72 -20.03 -24.81
N SER A 715 -15.38 -20.38 -23.70
CA SER A 715 -14.92 -20.09 -22.34
C SER A 715 -13.63 -20.83 -21.99
N TYR A 716 -13.51 -22.09 -22.39
CA TYR A 716 -12.25 -22.84 -22.25
C TYR A 716 -11.13 -22.22 -23.08
N LEU A 717 -11.39 -21.89 -24.35
CA LEU A 717 -10.39 -21.27 -25.23
C LEU A 717 -9.92 -19.91 -24.71
N ALA A 718 -10.85 -19.07 -24.22
CA ALA A 718 -10.53 -17.79 -23.61
C ALA A 718 -9.63 -17.97 -22.37
N ALA A 719 -10.03 -18.84 -21.44
CA ALA A 719 -9.23 -19.09 -20.23
C ALA A 719 -7.83 -19.67 -20.54
N LEU A 720 -7.73 -20.62 -21.49
CA LEU A 720 -6.46 -21.22 -21.89
C LEU A 720 -5.56 -20.23 -22.63
N HIS A 721 -6.14 -19.40 -23.51
CA HIS A 721 -5.42 -18.31 -24.19
C HIS A 721 -4.77 -17.38 -23.16
N LEU A 722 -5.50 -17.03 -22.11
CA LEU A 722 -5.14 -15.98 -21.17
C LEU A 722 -4.23 -16.48 -20.03
N PHE A 723 -4.50 -17.66 -19.47
CA PHE A 723 -3.87 -18.10 -18.22
C PHE A 723 -2.92 -19.30 -18.37
N HIS A 724 -2.86 -19.99 -19.52
CA HIS A 724 -2.10 -21.23 -19.63
C HIS A 724 -0.58 -20.99 -19.62
N ARG A 725 0.19 -21.75 -18.83
CA ARG A 725 1.65 -21.56 -18.66
C ARG A 725 2.50 -21.94 -19.88
N ASN A 726 2.06 -22.92 -20.66
CA ASN A 726 2.74 -23.33 -21.89
C ASN A 726 2.32 -22.41 -23.04
N ASP A 727 3.28 -21.67 -23.60
CA ASP A 727 3.05 -20.67 -24.66
C ASP A 727 2.59 -21.30 -25.98
N THR A 728 2.96 -22.56 -26.27
CA THR A 728 2.46 -23.30 -27.44
C THR A 728 0.96 -23.54 -27.32
N ILE A 729 0.51 -24.03 -26.17
CA ILE A 729 -0.91 -24.28 -25.88
C ILE A 729 -1.69 -22.97 -25.83
N ALA A 730 -1.13 -21.93 -25.19
CA ALA A 730 -1.76 -20.60 -25.13
C ALA A 730 -1.90 -19.97 -26.53
N SER A 731 -0.89 -20.13 -27.40
CA SER A 731 -0.92 -19.63 -28.77
C SER A 731 -1.90 -20.40 -29.64
N GLU A 732 -1.98 -21.72 -29.49
CA GLU A 732 -2.95 -22.56 -30.20
C GLU A 732 -4.38 -22.24 -29.76
N ALA A 733 -4.61 -22.13 -28.45
CA ALA A 733 -5.88 -21.67 -27.88
C ALA A 733 -6.24 -20.26 -28.34
N LYS A 734 -5.28 -19.33 -28.44
CA LYS A 734 -5.48 -17.97 -28.99
C LYS A 734 -5.92 -18.00 -30.46
N GLY A 735 -5.31 -18.85 -31.27
CA GLY A 735 -5.67 -19.02 -32.68
C GLY A 735 -7.10 -19.53 -32.84
N LEU A 736 -7.47 -20.56 -32.07
CA LEU A 736 -8.84 -21.09 -32.06
C LEU A 736 -9.84 -20.09 -31.44
N PHE A 737 -9.46 -19.39 -30.38
CA PHE A 737 -10.29 -18.35 -29.77
C PHE A 737 -10.61 -17.23 -30.77
N ARG A 738 -9.60 -16.70 -31.48
CA ARG A 738 -9.82 -15.67 -32.52
C ARG A 738 -10.63 -16.17 -33.70
N LYS A 739 -10.59 -17.47 -33.99
CA LYS A 739 -11.40 -18.11 -35.03
C LYS A 739 -12.89 -18.19 -34.63
N PHE A 740 -13.20 -18.43 -33.35
CA PHE A 740 -14.54 -18.77 -32.89
C PHE A 740 -15.25 -17.67 -32.09
N ALA A 741 -14.54 -16.76 -31.43
CA ALA A 741 -15.11 -15.69 -30.61
C ALA A 741 -15.56 -14.47 -31.44
N SER A 742 -16.60 -13.77 -31.00
CA SER A 742 -17.04 -12.54 -31.66
C SER A 742 -16.00 -11.43 -31.59
N ALA A 743 -16.07 -10.45 -32.50
CA ALA A 743 -15.23 -9.25 -32.45
C ALA A 743 -15.44 -8.43 -31.16
N ALA A 744 -16.65 -8.46 -30.59
CA ALA A 744 -16.96 -7.77 -29.34
C ALA A 744 -16.23 -8.42 -28.15
N LEU A 745 -16.27 -9.75 -28.04
CA LEU A 745 -15.56 -10.49 -27.00
C LEU A 745 -14.03 -10.41 -27.18
N GLN A 746 -13.52 -10.47 -28.42
CA GLN A 746 -12.10 -10.28 -28.71
C GLN A 746 -11.63 -8.88 -28.31
N HIS A 747 -12.39 -7.84 -28.67
CA HIS A 747 -12.08 -6.48 -28.27
C HIS A 747 -12.15 -6.28 -26.75
N HIS A 748 -13.17 -6.85 -26.09
CA HIS A 748 -13.30 -6.82 -24.63
C HIS A 748 -12.05 -7.41 -23.97
N ILE A 749 -11.56 -8.56 -24.45
CA ILE A 749 -10.31 -9.15 -23.97
C ILE A 749 -9.11 -8.26 -24.30
N ASP A 750 -8.94 -7.77 -25.54
CA ASP A 750 -7.78 -6.95 -25.91
C ASP A 750 -7.71 -5.63 -25.10
N VAL A 751 -8.87 -5.10 -24.65
CA VAL A 751 -8.95 -3.90 -23.81
C VAL A 751 -8.79 -4.22 -22.32
N THR A 752 -9.36 -5.33 -21.85
CA THR A 752 -9.30 -5.72 -20.44
C THR A 752 -8.05 -6.51 -20.08
N TRP A 753 -7.32 -7.07 -21.04
CA TRP A 753 -6.21 -7.99 -20.81
C TRP A 753 -4.84 -7.36 -21.09
N SER A 754 -3.95 -7.43 -20.10
CA SER A 754 -2.51 -7.14 -20.26
C SER A 754 -1.67 -8.33 -19.80
N ASP A 755 -0.39 -8.41 -20.19
CA ASP A 755 0.52 -9.51 -19.80
C ASP A 755 0.63 -9.71 -18.28
N THR A 756 0.25 -8.70 -17.49
CA THR A 756 0.19 -8.77 -16.02
C THR A 756 -1.03 -9.52 -15.47
N PHE A 757 -2.09 -9.72 -16.27
CA PHE A 757 -3.32 -10.41 -15.86
C PHE A 757 -3.12 -11.92 -15.64
N ARG A 758 -2.05 -12.51 -16.19
CA ARG A 758 -1.68 -13.93 -15.96
C ARG A 758 -1.52 -14.27 -14.47
N TYR A 759 -1.28 -13.26 -13.62
CA TYR A 759 -1.03 -13.40 -12.17
C TYR A 759 -2.06 -12.70 -11.26
N LYS A 760 -3.12 -12.10 -11.82
CA LYS A 760 -4.14 -11.39 -11.04
C LYS A 760 -5.10 -12.33 -10.31
N ARG A 761 -5.68 -11.85 -9.20
CA ARG A 761 -6.73 -12.54 -8.43
C ARG A 761 -8.07 -12.53 -9.19
N GLU A 762 -8.95 -13.47 -8.85
CA GLU A 762 -10.22 -13.72 -9.58
C GLU A 762 -11.20 -12.55 -9.57
N ASP A 763 -11.23 -11.78 -8.49
CA ASP A 763 -12.02 -10.56 -8.35
C ASP A 763 -11.65 -9.49 -9.38
N GLU A 764 -10.38 -9.43 -9.79
CA GLU A 764 -9.84 -8.42 -10.71
C GLU A 764 -10.20 -8.64 -12.18
N PHE A 765 -10.80 -9.78 -12.55
CA PHE A 765 -11.26 -10.07 -13.91
C PHE A 765 -12.73 -10.52 -13.98
N SER A 766 -13.51 -10.13 -12.97
CA SER A 766 -14.96 -10.38 -12.90
C SER A 766 -15.75 -9.83 -14.10
N ALA A 767 -15.36 -8.67 -14.62
CA ALA A 767 -15.94 -8.09 -15.83
C ALA A 767 -15.75 -8.97 -17.10
N LEU A 768 -14.80 -9.91 -17.09
CA LEU A 768 -14.54 -10.80 -18.22
C LEU A 768 -15.46 -12.03 -18.18
N TYR A 769 -15.47 -12.80 -17.09
CA TYR A 769 -16.28 -14.02 -17.03
C TYR A 769 -17.79 -13.75 -16.92
N LEU A 770 -18.20 -12.51 -16.63
CA LEU A 770 -19.59 -12.06 -16.71
C LEU A 770 -20.03 -11.65 -18.12
N HIS A 771 -19.14 -11.71 -19.11
CA HIS A 771 -19.49 -11.40 -20.50
C HIS A 771 -20.56 -12.39 -21.02
N PRO A 772 -21.60 -11.93 -21.74
CA PRO A 772 -22.74 -12.77 -22.14
C PRO A 772 -22.37 -13.97 -23.03
N GLU A 773 -21.26 -13.87 -23.79
CA GLU A 773 -20.72 -14.96 -24.61
C GLU A 773 -19.87 -15.98 -23.84
N LEU A 774 -19.63 -15.78 -22.55
CA LEU A 774 -18.85 -16.70 -21.72
C LEU A 774 -19.75 -17.41 -20.69
N ASP A 775 -19.45 -18.67 -20.43
CA ASP A 775 -19.98 -19.44 -19.31
C ASP A 775 -19.02 -19.28 -18.13
N MET A 776 -19.52 -18.70 -17.03
CA MET A 776 -18.70 -18.32 -15.89
C MET A 776 -17.98 -19.52 -15.27
N PHE A 777 -18.69 -20.63 -15.01
CA PHE A 777 -18.10 -21.79 -14.34
C PHE A 777 -17.17 -22.57 -15.27
N ALA A 778 -17.49 -22.65 -16.56
CA ALA A 778 -16.58 -23.22 -17.56
C ALA A 778 -15.28 -22.41 -17.66
N PHE A 779 -15.39 -21.08 -17.69
CA PHE A 779 -14.24 -20.19 -17.71
C PHE A 779 -13.35 -20.38 -16.47
N LEU A 780 -13.95 -20.37 -15.27
CA LEU A 780 -13.24 -20.56 -14.01
C LEU A 780 -12.57 -21.94 -13.92
N LEU A 781 -13.26 -23.01 -14.32
CA LEU A 781 -12.70 -24.36 -14.39
C LEU A 781 -11.43 -24.40 -15.26
N ALA A 782 -11.51 -23.84 -16.47
CA ALA A 782 -10.37 -23.79 -17.38
C ALA A 782 -9.25 -22.89 -16.86
N CYS A 783 -9.56 -21.79 -16.16
CA CYS A 783 -8.56 -20.95 -15.50
C CYS A 783 -7.75 -21.72 -14.45
N PHE A 784 -8.43 -22.49 -13.59
CA PHE A 784 -7.75 -23.30 -12.57
C PHE A 784 -6.80 -24.33 -13.17
N ARG A 785 -7.25 -25.01 -14.23
CA ARG A 785 -6.42 -25.96 -14.97
C ARG A 785 -5.25 -25.28 -15.69
N ALA A 786 -5.49 -24.14 -16.33
CA ALA A 786 -4.46 -23.37 -17.02
C ALA A 786 -3.32 -22.90 -16.09
N ARG A 787 -3.68 -22.54 -14.86
CA ARG A 787 -2.74 -22.08 -13.82
C ARG A 787 -2.00 -23.22 -13.12
N GLY A 788 -2.37 -24.47 -13.34
CA GLY A 788 -1.81 -25.64 -12.64
C GLY A 788 -2.08 -25.62 -11.14
N VAL A 789 -3.26 -25.13 -10.74
CA VAL A 789 -3.65 -25.10 -9.33
C VAL A 789 -4.46 -26.36 -9.05
N ASP A 790 -3.81 -27.37 -8.47
CA ASP A 790 -4.46 -28.62 -8.12
C ASP A 790 -5.30 -28.48 -6.84
N GLY A 791 -6.61 -28.31 -7.02
CA GLY A 791 -7.64 -28.81 -6.10
C GLY A 791 -7.88 -28.08 -4.78
N ARG A 792 -7.33 -26.88 -4.53
CA ARG A 792 -7.64 -26.07 -3.34
C ARG A 792 -7.59 -24.57 -3.62
N THR A 793 -8.72 -23.98 -4.04
CA THR A 793 -8.80 -22.55 -4.45
C THR A 793 -9.83 -21.77 -3.64
N ASN A 794 -9.62 -20.46 -3.50
CA ASN A 794 -10.58 -19.52 -2.91
C ASN A 794 -11.27 -18.77 -4.05
N LEU A 795 -12.60 -18.85 -4.13
CA LEU A 795 -13.42 -18.24 -5.15
C LEU A 795 -14.21 -17.07 -4.54
N TRP A 796 -14.05 -15.87 -5.10
CA TRP A 796 -14.80 -14.67 -4.71
C TRP A 796 -15.74 -14.25 -5.85
N LEU A 797 -17.04 -14.24 -5.57
CA LEU A 797 -18.08 -13.89 -6.54
C LEU A 797 -18.81 -12.63 -6.09
N LYS A 798 -18.63 -11.53 -6.83
CA LYS A 798 -19.36 -10.27 -6.64
C LYS A 798 -20.37 -10.06 -7.76
N HIS A 799 -21.57 -9.58 -7.42
CA HIS A 799 -22.61 -9.16 -8.38
C HIS A 799 -22.96 -10.23 -9.45
N ILE A 800 -23.32 -11.44 -9.01
CA ILE A 800 -23.68 -12.55 -9.91
C ILE A 800 -25.02 -12.26 -10.59
N PRO A 801 -25.10 -12.13 -11.93
CA PRO A 801 -26.37 -11.99 -12.63
C PRO A 801 -27.08 -13.34 -12.73
N ASP A 802 -28.41 -13.33 -12.74
CA ASP A 802 -29.26 -14.54 -12.78
C ASP A 802 -28.95 -15.48 -13.97
N THR A 803 -28.39 -14.93 -15.05
CA THR A 803 -28.03 -15.64 -16.29
C THR A 803 -26.64 -16.28 -16.25
N ALA A 804 -25.84 -16.04 -15.22
CA ALA A 804 -24.48 -16.57 -15.09
C ALA A 804 -24.41 -17.95 -14.42
N VAL A 805 -25.46 -18.39 -13.71
CA VAL A 805 -25.48 -19.68 -13.03
C VAL A 805 -25.92 -20.79 -13.99
N THR A 806 -24.97 -21.60 -14.44
CA THR A 806 -25.18 -22.70 -15.41
C THR A 806 -24.88 -24.07 -14.79
N ASP A 807 -25.18 -25.16 -15.51
CA ASP A 807 -24.89 -26.53 -15.06
C ASP A 807 -23.39 -26.87 -15.04
N SER A 808 -22.53 -26.04 -15.65
CA SER A 808 -21.07 -26.20 -15.64
C SER A 808 -20.45 -26.14 -14.23
N ILE A 809 -21.19 -25.67 -13.22
CA ILE A 809 -20.78 -25.75 -11.82
C ILE A 809 -20.52 -27.19 -11.35
N ARG A 810 -21.21 -28.19 -11.92
CA ARG A 810 -21.00 -29.63 -11.63
C ARG A 810 -19.60 -30.09 -12.02
N ASP A 811 -19.01 -29.40 -12.97
CA ASP A 811 -17.71 -29.76 -13.51
C ASP A 811 -16.55 -29.09 -12.76
N MET A 812 -16.82 -28.21 -11.80
CA MET A 812 -15.80 -27.51 -11.02
C MET A 812 -14.91 -28.48 -10.24
N LEU A 813 -13.64 -28.08 -10.10
CA LEU A 813 -12.71 -28.75 -9.18
C LEU A 813 -13.09 -28.42 -7.72
N PRO A 814 -12.61 -29.19 -6.73
CA PRO A 814 -12.79 -28.86 -5.32
C PRO A 814 -12.32 -27.44 -4.99
N VAL A 815 -13.17 -26.67 -4.31
CA VAL A 815 -12.93 -25.27 -3.93
C VAL A 815 -12.80 -25.22 -2.41
N ASN A 816 -11.73 -24.60 -1.90
CA ASN A 816 -11.50 -24.50 -0.46
C ASN A 816 -12.38 -23.46 0.21
N MET A 817 -12.58 -22.31 -0.44
CA MET A 817 -13.39 -21.23 0.09
C MET A 817 -14.24 -20.64 -1.02
N LEU A 818 -15.52 -20.45 -0.76
CA LEU A 818 -16.43 -19.70 -1.63
C LEU A 818 -16.95 -18.50 -0.86
N SER A 819 -16.78 -17.31 -1.42
CA SER A 819 -17.30 -16.06 -0.89
C SER A 819 -18.20 -15.39 -1.91
N ILE A 820 -19.43 -15.10 -1.52
CA ILE A 820 -20.48 -14.54 -2.37
C ILE A 820 -20.89 -13.19 -1.79
N GLU A 821 -20.81 -12.13 -2.59
CA GLU A 821 -21.29 -10.79 -2.26
C GLU A 821 -22.31 -10.36 -3.32
N SER A 822 -23.58 -10.23 -2.93
CA SER A 822 -24.64 -9.86 -3.87
C SER A 822 -25.75 -9.05 -3.22
N PRO A 823 -26.14 -7.91 -3.83
CA PRO A 823 -27.24 -7.08 -3.34
C PRO A 823 -28.65 -7.64 -3.68
N GLY A 824 -28.75 -8.65 -4.57
CA GLY A 824 -30.02 -9.23 -5.03
C GLY A 824 -30.16 -10.73 -4.75
N ASN A 825 -31.41 -11.21 -4.62
CA ASN A 825 -31.72 -12.55 -4.08
C ASN A 825 -31.85 -13.66 -5.15
N ALA A 826 -32.27 -13.35 -6.38
CA ALA A 826 -32.66 -14.37 -7.38
C ALA A 826 -31.49 -15.26 -7.88
N ALA A 827 -30.33 -14.68 -8.22
CA ALA A 827 -29.13 -15.42 -8.62
C ALA A 827 -28.57 -16.28 -7.49
N ILE A 828 -28.67 -15.80 -6.25
CA ILE A 828 -28.16 -16.50 -5.07
C ILE A 828 -28.95 -17.79 -4.86
N THR A 829 -30.27 -17.74 -4.91
CA THR A 829 -31.10 -18.94 -4.74
C THR A 829 -30.75 -20.05 -5.73
N LYS A 830 -30.62 -19.72 -7.02
CA LYS A 830 -30.20 -20.70 -8.05
C LYS A 830 -28.80 -21.26 -7.81
N LEU A 831 -27.89 -20.43 -7.30
CA LEU A 831 -26.54 -20.87 -6.94
C LEU A 831 -26.56 -21.79 -5.72
N LEU A 832 -27.31 -21.44 -4.68
CA LEU A 832 -27.47 -22.21 -3.44
C LEU A 832 -27.98 -23.63 -3.71
N GLU A 833 -28.93 -23.81 -4.62
CA GLU A 833 -29.44 -25.12 -5.05
C GLU A 833 -28.35 -26.01 -5.68
N LYS A 834 -27.33 -25.40 -6.31
CA LYS A 834 -26.25 -26.12 -6.98
C LYS A 834 -24.97 -26.22 -6.15
N LEU A 835 -24.87 -25.54 -5.00
CA LEU A 835 -23.71 -25.63 -4.09
C LEU A 835 -23.39 -27.05 -3.61
N PRO A 836 -24.36 -27.93 -3.31
CA PRO A 836 -24.06 -29.31 -2.91
C PRO A 836 -23.30 -30.11 -3.95
N LEU A 837 -23.27 -29.64 -5.21
CA LEU A 837 -22.49 -30.24 -6.30
C LEU A 837 -20.99 -29.93 -6.18
N MET A 838 -20.57 -29.09 -5.22
CA MET A 838 -19.18 -28.70 -4.97
C MET A 838 -18.60 -29.37 -3.72
N GLN A 839 -17.28 -29.58 -3.69
CA GLN A 839 -16.55 -30.03 -2.50
C GLN A 839 -15.96 -28.84 -1.74
N LEU A 840 -16.79 -28.10 -1.00
CA LEU A 840 -16.44 -26.86 -0.29
C LEU A 840 -16.00 -27.08 1.16
N GLN A 841 -14.96 -26.36 1.60
CA GLN A 841 -14.55 -26.32 3.02
C GLN A 841 -15.01 -25.06 3.75
N ASN A 842 -15.05 -23.90 3.10
CA ASN A 842 -15.44 -22.64 3.73
C ASN A 842 -16.46 -21.91 2.87
N LEU A 843 -17.55 -21.46 3.47
CA LEU A 843 -18.61 -20.71 2.81
C LEU A 843 -18.80 -19.36 3.50
N VAL A 844 -18.69 -18.28 2.72
CA VAL A 844 -18.93 -16.90 3.16
C VAL A 844 -20.01 -16.30 2.27
N ILE A 845 -21.09 -15.78 2.86
CA ILE A 845 -22.18 -15.14 2.11
C ILE A 845 -22.46 -13.77 2.72
N GLU A 846 -22.38 -12.73 1.89
CA GLU A 846 -22.74 -11.34 2.20
C GLU A 846 -23.94 -10.94 1.33
N ALA A 847 -25.15 -11.24 1.82
CA ALA A 847 -26.39 -11.00 1.09
C ALA A 847 -27.63 -11.09 2.00
N PRO A 848 -28.75 -10.42 1.66
CA PRO A 848 -29.99 -10.45 2.44
C PRO A 848 -30.79 -11.73 2.18
N ILE A 849 -30.28 -12.89 2.59
CA ILE A 849 -30.97 -14.19 2.51
C ILE A 849 -31.70 -14.54 3.81
N THR A 850 -32.74 -15.37 3.72
CA THR A 850 -33.59 -15.76 4.87
C THR A 850 -33.40 -17.22 5.31
N ALA A 851 -32.81 -18.07 4.47
CA ALA A 851 -32.47 -19.46 4.78
C ALA A 851 -31.39 -20.00 3.83
N LEU A 852 -30.74 -21.10 4.24
CA LEU A 852 -29.90 -21.93 3.37
C LEU A 852 -30.59 -23.28 3.12
N PRO A 853 -30.45 -23.89 1.93
CA PRO A 853 -30.93 -25.25 1.67
C PRO A 853 -30.36 -26.24 2.68
N SER A 854 -31.19 -27.20 3.13
CA SER A 854 -30.82 -28.20 4.14
C SER A 854 -29.58 -29.01 3.74
N GLU A 855 -29.38 -29.22 2.45
CA GLU A 855 -28.28 -29.95 1.85
C GLU A 855 -26.93 -29.26 2.08
N VAL A 856 -26.90 -27.93 2.15
CA VAL A 856 -25.67 -27.13 2.38
C VAL A 856 -25.13 -27.38 3.79
N TRP A 857 -26.02 -27.51 4.79
CA TRP A 857 -25.65 -27.77 6.18
C TRP A 857 -25.03 -29.14 6.40
N GLN A 858 -25.34 -30.11 5.51
CA GLN A 858 -24.93 -31.51 5.61
C GLN A 858 -23.70 -31.82 4.74
N MET A 859 -23.05 -30.81 4.16
CA MET A 859 -21.90 -31.00 3.28
C MET A 859 -20.72 -31.59 4.07
N PRO A 860 -20.21 -32.78 3.70
CA PRO A 860 -19.24 -33.52 4.53
C PRO A 860 -17.85 -32.89 4.57
N ALA A 861 -17.50 -32.06 3.59
CA ALA A 861 -16.20 -31.38 3.51
C ALA A 861 -16.18 -30.01 4.22
N LEU A 862 -17.34 -29.50 4.63
CA LEU A 862 -17.48 -28.14 5.14
C LEU A 862 -16.84 -28.02 6.54
N GLN A 863 -16.14 -26.91 6.76
CA GLN A 863 -15.41 -26.60 8.00
C GLN A 863 -15.92 -25.29 8.63
N ASN A 864 -16.38 -24.34 7.82
CA ASN A 864 -16.83 -23.03 8.30
C ASN A 864 -17.96 -22.47 7.44
N ILE A 865 -18.98 -21.91 8.11
CA ILE A 865 -20.02 -21.08 7.49
C ILE A 865 -19.98 -19.68 8.12
N THR A 866 -19.93 -18.64 7.29
CA THR A 866 -19.99 -17.24 7.70
C THR A 866 -21.06 -16.51 6.89
N LEU A 867 -22.12 -16.03 7.53
CA LEU A 867 -23.22 -15.30 6.90
C LEU A 867 -23.30 -13.88 7.45
N ARG A 868 -23.18 -12.89 6.56
CA ARG A 868 -23.38 -11.47 6.85
C ARG A 868 -24.66 -11.01 6.15
N LEU A 869 -25.72 -10.86 6.93
CA LEU A 869 -27.10 -10.86 6.44
C LEU A 869 -27.76 -9.47 6.49
N LYS A 870 -26.96 -8.40 6.39
CA LYS A 870 -27.41 -7.02 6.52
C LYS A 870 -28.62 -6.73 5.62
N GLY A 871 -29.72 -6.30 6.23
CA GLY A 871 -30.97 -5.98 5.53
C GLY A 871 -31.94 -7.17 5.35
N SER A 872 -31.61 -8.36 5.86
CA SER A 872 -32.54 -9.49 5.92
C SER A 872 -33.58 -9.29 7.05
N PRO A 873 -34.88 -9.57 6.82
CA PRO A 873 -35.91 -9.44 7.85
C PRO A 873 -35.83 -10.52 8.94
N GLY A 874 -35.07 -11.59 8.70
CA GLY A 874 -34.83 -12.68 9.65
C GLY A 874 -34.26 -13.91 8.96
N PHE A 875 -33.42 -14.66 9.68
CA PHE A 875 -32.77 -15.88 9.18
C PHE A 875 -33.22 -17.10 9.97
N THR A 876 -33.60 -18.18 9.27
CA THR A 876 -34.08 -19.42 9.91
C THR A 876 -33.06 -20.55 9.79
N ILE A 877 -32.74 -21.18 10.91
CA ILE A 877 -31.91 -22.40 10.96
C ILE A 877 -32.80 -23.64 10.80
N PRO A 878 -32.45 -24.63 9.94
CA PRO A 878 -33.25 -25.85 9.77
C PRO A 878 -33.18 -26.76 11.02
N PRO A 879 -34.22 -27.57 11.29
CA PRO A 879 -34.25 -28.49 12.42
C PRO A 879 -33.38 -29.73 12.15
N LEU A 880 -32.07 -29.59 12.36
CA LEU A 880 -31.07 -30.65 12.17
C LEU A 880 -30.61 -31.23 13.52
N GLY A 881 -30.46 -32.56 13.59
CA GLY A 881 -29.96 -33.28 14.76
C GLY A 881 -28.41 -33.30 14.88
N PRO A 882 -27.86 -33.82 15.98
CA PRO A 882 -26.42 -33.77 16.31
C PRO A 882 -25.49 -34.29 15.21
N ASN A 883 -25.79 -35.46 14.64
CA ASN A 883 -24.93 -36.06 13.62
C ASN A 883 -25.17 -35.56 12.19
N GLN A 884 -26.08 -34.60 11.98
CA GLN A 884 -26.42 -34.09 10.65
C GLN A 884 -25.56 -32.88 10.23
N VAL A 885 -24.87 -32.24 11.16
CA VAL A 885 -23.96 -31.12 10.88
C VAL A 885 -22.51 -31.60 10.98
N ALA A 886 -21.70 -31.34 9.96
CA ALA A 886 -20.34 -31.87 9.85
C ALA A 886 -19.24 -30.85 10.21
N PHE A 887 -19.56 -29.56 10.29
CA PHE A 887 -18.58 -28.48 10.40
C PHE A 887 -18.42 -27.94 11.84
N PRO A 888 -17.22 -27.51 12.26
CA PRO A 888 -16.97 -27.01 13.60
C PRO A 888 -17.24 -25.51 13.82
N ARG A 889 -17.42 -24.69 12.78
CA ARG A 889 -17.50 -23.22 12.92
C ARG A 889 -18.71 -22.60 12.23
N LEU A 890 -19.44 -21.78 12.98
CA LEU A 890 -20.58 -20.99 12.52
C LEU A 890 -20.41 -19.52 12.89
N SER A 891 -20.66 -18.63 11.93
CA SER A 891 -20.76 -17.19 12.15
C SER A 891 -21.96 -16.61 11.43
N LEU A 892 -22.83 -15.93 12.18
CA LEU A 892 -24.03 -15.23 11.71
C LEU A 892 -23.96 -13.78 12.21
N GLU A 893 -24.11 -12.82 11.30
CA GLU A 893 -24.00 -11.40 11.61
C GLU A 893 -25.11 -10.59 10.90
N GLY A 894 -25.75 -9.66 11.62
CA GLY A 894 -26.50 -8.55 11.01
C GLY A 894 -27.95 -8.82 10.57
N ALA A 895 -28.61 -9.86 11.10
CA ALA A 895 -30.05 -10.11 10.92
C ALA A 895 -30.66 -10.89 12.11
N PRO A 896 -31.96 -10.68 12.42
CA PRO A 896 -32.64 -11.43 13.48
C PRO A 896 -32.60 -12.95 13.26
N LEU A 897 -32.16 -13.71 14.27
CA LEU A 897 -32.11 -15.17 14.20
C LEU A 897 -33.42 -15.81 14.67
N LEU A 898 -34.10 -16.49 13.77
CA LEU A 898 -35.32 -17.24 14.04
C LEU A 898 -34.95 -18.67 14.48
N HIS A 899 -35.46 -19.09 15.64
CA HIS A 899 -35.20 -20.40 16.25
C HIS A 899 -33.73 -20.69 16.62
N PRO A 900 -33.08 -19.84 17.45
CA PRO A 900 -31.69 -20.05 17.87
C PRO A 900 -31.48 -21.36 18.65
N GLU A 901 -32.53 -21.88 19.28
CA GLU A 901 -32.51 -23.15 20.03
C GLU A 901 -32.10 -24.36 19.19
N ARG A 902 -32.20 -24.28 17.86
CA ARG A 902 -31.83 -25.40 16.98
C ARG A 902 -30.33 -25.64 16.91
N VAL A 903 -29.51 -24.65 17.24
CA VAL A 903 -28.04 -24.76 17.23
C VAL A 903 -27.53 -25.63 18.39
N SER A 904 -28.29 -25.71 19.49
CA SER A 904 -27.88 -26.48 20.67
C SER A 904 -27.78 -27.98 20.41
N ALA A 905 -28.40 -28.47 19.33
CA ALA A 905 -28.34 -29.85 18.94
C ALA A 905 -27.01 -30.24 18.29
N TRP A 906 -26.13 -29.30 17.89
CA TRP A 906 -24.95 -29.58 17.07
C TRP A 906 -23.69 -29.82 17.91
N ASP A 907 -23.36 -31.09 18.13
CA ASP A 907 -22.27 -31.56 19.00
C ASP A 907 -20.86 -31.31 18.43
N LYS A 908 -20.72 -31.18 17.11
CA LYS A 908 -19.42 -30.90 16.45
C LYS A 908 -19.03 -29.43 16.43
N LEU A 909 -19.93 -28.51 16.81
CA LEU A 909 -19.67 -27.07 16.76
C LEU A 909 -18.75 -26.65 17.91
N THR A 910 -17.54 -26.19 17.59
CA THR A 910 -16.56 -25.67 18.57
C THR A 910 -16.44 -24.15 18.54
N SER A 911 -16.94 -23.48 17.51
CA SER A 911 -16.95 -22.01 17.38
C SER A 911 -18.31 -21.51 16.95
N CYS A 912 -18.89 -20.59 17.72
CA CYS A 912 -20.20 -20.00 17.44
C CYS A 912 -20.15 -18.47 17.57
N ILE A 913 -20.47 -17.75 16.50
CA ILE A 913 -20.53 -16.29 16.45
C ILE A 913 -21.94 -15.88 16.01
N LEU A 914 -22.66 -15.13 16.84
CA LEU A 914 -24.03 -14.66 16.62
C LEU A 914 -24.11 -13.16 16.95
N ARG A 915 -23.68 -12.30 16.03
CA ARG A 915 -23.63 -10.84 16.26
C ARG A 915 -24.81 -10.13 15.63
N ASP A 916 -25.35 -9.11 16.31
CA ASP A 916 -26.47 -8.33 15.76
C ASP A 916 -27.65 -9.22 15.34
N CYS A 917 -27.91 -10.29 16.12
CA CYS A 917 -28.90 -11.33 15.83
C CYS A 917 -30.24 -11.14 16.56
N SER A 918 -30.41 -10.03 17.29
CA SER A 918 -31.61 -9.70 18.07
C SER A 918 -32.01 -10.78 19.10
N LEU A 919 -31.05 -11.54 19.63
CA LEU A 919 -31.32 -12.57 20.63
C LEU A 919 -31.82 -11.94 21.94
N GLN A 920 -32.88 -12.49 22.53
CA GLN A 920 -33.43 -12.05 23.83
C GLN A 920 -33.04 -12.98 24.98
N HIS A 921 -32.81 -14.26 24.68
CA HIS A 921 -32.45 -15.30 25.64
C HIS A 921 -31.34 -16.19 25.04
N ALA A 922 -30.46 -16.72 25.89
CA ALA A 922 -29.33 -17.53 25.47
C ALA A 922 -29.35 -18.97 26.05
N ASP A 923 -30.47 -19.40 26.68
CA ASP A 923 -30.56 -20.65 27.45
C ASP A 923 -30.17 -21.91 26.67
N PHE A 924 -30.38 -21.89 25.35
CA PHE A 924 -30.00 -22.98 24.45
C PHE A 924 -28.50 -23.27 24.43
N LEU A 925 -27.64 -22.31 24.82
CA LEU A 925 -26.20 -22.53 24.92
C LEU A 925 -25.82 -23.42 26.11
N ALA A 926 -26.68 -23.61 27.11
CA ALA A 926 -26.33 -24.29 28.35
C ALA A 926 -25.79 -25.73 28.17
N GLY A 927 -26.13 -26.40 27.07
CA GLY A 927 -25.65 -27.75 26.73
C GLY A 927 -24.40 -27.81 25.84
N MET A 928 -23.83 -26.67 25.44
CA MET A 928 -22.77 -26.59 24.43
C MET A 928 -21.36 -26.47 25.03
N CYS A 929 -21.02 -27.35 25.98
CA CYS A 929 -19.75 -27.31 26.71
C CYS A 929 -18.50 -27.55 25.84
N GLN A 930 -18.68 -28.05 24.62
CA GLN A 930 -17.60 -28.27 23.65
C GLN A 930 -17.05 -26.98 23.00
N LEU A 931 -17.69 -25.83 23.22
CA LEU A 931 -17.32 -24.57 22.55
C LEU A 931 -15.96 -24.05 23.06
N GLU A 932 -15.07 -23.75 22.11
CA GLU A 932 -13.78 -23.09 22.31
C GLU A 932 -13.88 -21.58 22.10
N LEU A 933 -14.78 -21.12 21.24
CA LEU A 933 -15.05 -19.72 20.94
C LEU A 933 -16.55 -19.46 20.91
N LEU A 934 -16.98 -18.43 21.65
CA LEU A 934 -18.34 -17.92 21.63
C LEU A 934 -18.34 -16.40 21.51
N ASP A 935 -19.12 -15.88 20.57
CA ASP A 935 -19.37 -14.45 20.42
C ASP A 935 -20.87 -14.22 20.23
N ILE A 936 -21.49 -13.49 21.15
CA ILE A 936 -22.93 -13.15 21.16
C ILE A 936 -23.12 -11.63 21.29
N SER A 937 -22.18 -10.86 20.75
CA SER A 937 -22.14 -9.41 20.88
C SER A 937 -23.29 -8.70 20.14
N ASN A 938 -23.68 -7.53 20.63
CA ASN A 938 -24.72 -6.65 20.09
C ASN A 938 -26.09 -7.36 19.94
N ASN A 939 -26.51 -8.09 20.96
CA ASN A 939 -27.87 -8.65 21.05
C ASN A 939 -28.67 -7.95 22.16
N ASN A 940 -29.90 -8.42 22.41
CA ASN A 940 -30.80 -7.89 23.43
C ASN A 940 -30.89 -8.82 24.66
N LEU A 941 -29.79 -9.46 25.05
CA LEU A 941 -29.78 -10.40 26.16
C LEU A 941 -29.89 -9.66 27.50
N ALA A 942 -30.79 -10.12 28.38
CA ALA A 942 -30.94 -9.60 29.74
C ALA A 942 -30.11 -10.40 30.78
N ALA A 943 -29.78 -11.66 30.48
CA ALA A 943 -29.01 -12.55 31.34
C ALA A 943 -28.29 -13.63 30.52
N LEU A 944 -27.26 -14.23 31.10
CA LEU A 944 -26.54 -15.37 30.52
C LEU A 944 -26.98 -16.69 31.20
N PRO A 945 -26.88 -17.85 30.52
CA PRO A 945 -27.31 -19.13 31.06
C PRO A 945 -26.40 -19.59 32.18
N ALA A 946 -26.98 -20.09 33.29
CA ALA A 946 -26.22 -20.66 34.40
C ALA A 946 -25.30 -21.84 33.99
N GLY A 947 -25.66 -22.55 32.90
CA GLY A 947 -24.90 -23.67 32.35
C GLY A 947 -23.56 -23.30 31.69
N MET A 948 -23.30 -22.02 31.40
CA MET A 948 -22.01 -21.57 30.87
C MET A 948 -20.83 -21.85 31.82
N ARG A 949 -21.09 -22.06 33.11
CA ARG A 949 -20.09 -22.50 34.09
C ARG A 949 -19.44 -23.84 33.75
N ALA A 950 -20.08 -24.65 32.91
CA ALA A 950 -19.58 -25.96 32.47
C ALA A 950 -18.71 -25.88 31.20
N PHE A 951 -18.42 -24.69 30.66
CA PHE A 951 -17.63 -24.51 29.44
C PHE A 951 -16.12 -24.52 29.77
N ASP A 952 -15.58 -25.71 30.02
CA ASP A 952 -14.17 -25.92 30.38
C ASP A 952 -13.20 -25.70 29.20
N ARG A 953 -13.69 -25.73 27.97
CA ARG A 953 -12.89 -25.53 26.74
C ARG A 953 -12.89 -24.11 26.20
N LEU A 954 -13.68 -23.20 26.78
CA LEU A 954 -13.87 -21.86 26.25
C LEU A 954 -12.58 -21.06 26.38
N SER A 955 -11.91 -20.89 25.25
CA SER A 955 -10.75 -20.02 25.15
C SER A 955 -11.17 -18.58 24.92
N SER A 956 -12.21 -18.31 24.13
CA SER A 956 -12.60 -16.96 23.70
C SER A 956 -14.08 -16.67 23.92
N LEU A 957 -14.39 -15.54 24.58
CA LEU A 957 -15.76 -15.09 24.85
C LEU A 957 -15.93 -13.59 24.52
N ALA A 958 -16.94 -13.25 23.74
CA ALA A 958 -17.35 -11.86 23.49
C ALA A 958 -18.87 -11.72 23.68
N ILE A 959 -19.28 -10.75 24.51
CA ILE A 959 -20.68 -10.52 24.92
C ILE A 959 -21.07 -9.03 24.89
N GLU A 960 -20.28 -8.20 24.20
CA GLU A 960 -20.41 -6.75 24.19
C GLU A 960 -21.79 -6.29 23.71
N GLY A 961 -22.23 -5.09 24.10
CA GLY A 961 -23.46 -4.50 23.54
C GLY A 961 -24.77 -5.20 23.90
N ASN A 962 -24.80 -6.03 24.95
CA ASN A 962 -26.01 -6.64 25.51
C ASN A 962 -26.51 -5.89 26.76
N ASN A 963 -27.76 -6.14 27.18
CA ASN A 963 -28.38 -5.52 28.37
C ASN A 963 -28.26 -6.40 29.63
N ILE A 964 -27.06 -6.92 29.90
CA ILE A 964 -26.79 -7.85 31.02
C ILE A 964 -26.41 -7.05 32.27
N SER A 965 -26.90 -7.46 33.44
CA SER A 965 -26.57 -6.79 34.71
C SER A 965 -25.14 -7.08 35.19
N GLU A 966 -24.51 -6.12 35.86
CA GLU A 966 -23.14 -6.22 36.41
C GLU A 966 -22.97 -7.45 37.34
N LYS A 967 -24.00 -7.75 38.14
CA LYS A 967 -24.04 -8.93 39.03
C LYS A 967 -23.97 -10.26 38.27
N ASP A 968 -24.56 -10.33 37.07
CA ASP A 968 -24.55 -11.55 36.24
C ASP A 968 -23.22 -11.70 35.50
N VAL A 969 -22.53 -10.60 35.18
CA VAL A 969 -21.17 -10.59 34.65
C VAL A 969 -20.16 -11.05 35.70
N ASP A 970 -20.27 -10.54 36.94
CA ASP A 970 -19.42 -10.94 38.08
C ASP A 970 -19.54 -12.44 38.42
N ALA A 971 -20.76 -12.99 38.32
CA ALA A 971 -21.03 -14.41 38.55
C ALA A 971 -20.40 -15.34 37.50
N LEU A 972 -19.94 -14.79 36.36
CA LEU A 972 -19.28 -15.47 35.25
C LEU A 972 -17.76 -15.28 35.26
N LEU A 973 -17.28 -14.10 35.73
CA LEU A 973 -15.86 -13.74 35.80
C LEU A 973 -15.04 -14.62 36.77
N LEU A 974 -15.61 -14.95 37.93
CA LEU A 974 -14.89 -15.72 38.98
C LEU A 974 -14.38 -17.10 38.49
N PRO A 975 -15.17 -17.92 37.77
CA PRO A 975 -14.69 -19.18 37.19
C PRO A 975 -13.81 -19.01 35.94
N LEU A 976 -14.06 -18.00 35.09
CA LEU A 976 -13.30 -17.75 33.87
C LEU A 976 -11.88 -17.23 34.16
N LEU A 977 -11.70 -16.48 35.25
CA LEU A 977 -10.39 -16.03 35.72
C LEU A 977 -9.48 -17.18 36.15
N ASP A 978 -10.03 -18.27 36.72
CA ASP A 978 -9.26 -19.48 37.06
C ASP A 978 -8.79 -20.27 35.82
N VAL A 979 -9.57 -20.25 34.74
CA VAL A 979 -9.21 -20.87 33.45
C VAL A 979 -8.20 -20.00 32.67
N LEU A 980 -8.40 -18.67 32.65
CA LEU A 980 -7.50 -17.72 32.00
C LEU A 980 -6.14 -17.62 32.71
N ASN A 981 -6.10 -17.76 34.04
CA ASN A 981 -4.84 -17.80 34.82
C ASN A 981 -3.96 -19.02 34.49
N ASN A 982 -4.53 -20.10 33.93
CA ASN A 982 -3.80 -21.33 33.59
C ASN A 982 -3.38 -21.45 32.12
N MET A 983 -3.82 -20.55 31.24
CA MET A 983 -3.52 -20.60 29.80
C MET A 983 -2.42 -19.59 29.42
N ARG A 984 -1.25 -20.10 29.01
CA ARG A 984 -0.18 -19.29 28.40
C ARG A 984 -0.68 -18.64 27.10
N TYR A 985 -0.80 -17.30 27.10
CA TYR A 985 -0.98 -16.35 26.00
C TYR A 985 -1.60 -16.81 24.67
N SER A 986 -2.72 -16.17 24.32
CA SER A 986 -3.13 -15.92 22.93
C SER A 986 -3.47 -14.42 22.77
N LYS A 987 -2.93 -13.81 21.72
CA LYS A 987 -2.73 -12.37 21.47
C LYS A 987 -4.00 -11.57 21.11
N LYS A 988 -5.18 -12.03 21.48
CA LYS A 988 -6.45 -11.34 21.22
C LYS A 988 -7.42 -11.61 22.38
N TYR A 989 -7.46 -10.67 23.32
CA TYR A 989 -8.65 -10.37 24.12
C TYR A 989 -8.77 -8.86 24.19
#